data_AF-A0A5P8WI19-F1
#
_entry.id   AF-A0A5P8WI19-F1
#
_cell.length_a   1.000
_cell.length_b   1.000
_cell.length_c   1.000
_cell.angle_alpha   90.00
_cell.angle_beta   90.00
_cell.angle_gamma   90.00
#
_symmetry.space_group_name_H-M   'P 1'
#
loop_
_entity.id
_entity.type
_entity.pdbx_description
1 polymer ?
#
loop_
_entity_poly.entity_id
_entity_poly.type
_entity_poly.pdbx_seq_one_letter_code
_entity_poly.pdbx_strand_id
1 'polypeptide(L)'
;MRTTKDFLAYLKSLDIKVWVEGEQLRCNFPKGILTPTLQAELSDRKAEILQFLAQSSQQPSLDIIRPVSRISNLPMSFAQQRLWFLSQLEAGNATYNVPWIRYFTGQLNIAALKQSLTEILRRHEALRTTFTLADGSPVQIIHPAQPIDFPVINWFSIAKDEQNLKLKDFTNAEIQRPFDLEQGPLLRVTLLQLSPESHVLFVLMHHIVSDGWSMEIFSQELFILYQAFAQGLASPLAELPIQYPDFAVWQRQWLTGEVLEKQLNYWKQQLADAPAQIKLPTDRPWSKLQSFRGATECFYLPSDVAQRLKLLSRKSGTTLFMTLLAGFVILLSRYSYQEDIVVGSPIANRNRGETEKLIGFFVNTLVLRISVADDPSFQDLLARVRKVTLEAQAHQDLPFEKLVEELQPERNLSHSPLFQVLFIFQNAPAEKIELPGLSITSMELDKLFAGVSFDLTLVIEKTETGLRGAFEYNQELFDATTVARMVGHFQTLINAIADSPEERISTLPLLQTSERHHLLVELNNTQIDYPSDQCIHQLFEAQVARTPDEVAVVFQDQQLTYRELNTSANHLAHELRKLNVGPEVLVGICVERTLEMVVELLGILKAGGAYVPLDPLYPTERLAFILEDTQASVLLTQQSLVEKLPQHQARVIYLDTDWQAVKAENTYAPVSGVKPNNLAYLIYTSGSTGKPKGVAIEHRSTVALMDWARQNFSAEQRAGVLASTSICFDLSVFEIFVPLCWGGKVILAENILHLPSLPAVKDVTLINTVPSAIAELHRINGIPATVGTVNLAGEPLPSSLVEQLYKQETIKQVFNLYGPSEDTTYSTYALVKREKSDFSNIGHPIANTQVYILDRHKQPVPIGVLGEIYIGGCGLARGYLNRTELTAQKFILNPFSNQSGSRLYRTGDLARYLPDGSIEYHGRIDYQIKLRGFRIELGEIEIVLNQHPAVQETVVKVWGDELGNKRLIGYIVTEQELAPSVSQLHNFLKERLPEYMMPSTFVFLSNFPLTPNGKIDRHKLPQPDWLRPDLQATYVAPRNQLEKIIATIWQDVLRVDKAGIDDNFFELGGHSLLMIQIHKRLQDILKQDIFMLNMFKYPTISSLAGYLAEDKTKLTPQTNLRVEQIHEGKNRLKQRFNILQNSSSKARE
;
A
#
# COMPACT_ATOMS: atom_id res chain seq x y z
N MET A 1 0.74 54.27 15.71
CA MET A 1 1.18 53.31 14.67
C MET A 1 2.64 53.59 14.33
N ARG A 2 3.52 52.57 14.29
CA ARG A 2 4.99 52.78 14.23
C ARG A 2 5.54 52.99 12.82
N THR A 3 4.83 52.57 11.77
CA THR A 3 5.26 52.77 10.37
C THR A 3 4.16 53.44 9.53
N THR A 4 4.55 54.11 8.44
CA THR A 4 3.63 54.69 7.45
C THR A 4 2.73 53.62 6.81
N LYS A 5 3.24 52.39 6.64
CA LYS A 5 2.50 51.22 6.13
C LYS A 5 1.36 50.80 7.08
N ASP A 6 1.64 50.71 8.38
CA ASP A 6 0.62 50.37 9.39
C ASP A 6 -0.48 51.45 9.45
N PHE A 7 -0.09 52.72 9.29
CA PHE A 7 -1.02 53.84 9.27
C PHE A 7 -1.93 53.81 8.04
N LEU A 8 -1.40 53.51 6.84
CA LEU A 8 -2.21 53.35 5.64
C LEU A 8 -3.14 52.12 5.72
N ALA A 9 -2.69 51.02 6.33
CA ALA A 9 -3.53 49.84 6.57
C ALA A 9 -4.68 50.16 7.55
N TYR A 10 -4.40 50.94 8.59
CA TYR A 10 -5.43 51.42 9.51
C TYR A 10 -6.45 52.34 8.82
N LEU A 11 -6.00 53.29 7.99
CA LEU A 11 -6.89 54.15 7.20
C LEU A 11 -7.78 53.32 6.26
N LYS A 12 -7.22 52.30 5.61
CA LYS A 12 -7.98 51.35 4.78
C LYS A 12 -9.01 50.56 5.58
N SER A 13 -8.72 50.20 6.83
CA SER A 13 -9.68 49.54 7.74
C SER A 13 -10.87 50.43 8.12
N LEU A 14 -10.69 51.76 8.02
CA LEU A 14 -11.74 52.76 8.22
C LEU A 14 -12.42 53.21 6.91
N ASP A 15 -12.13 52.52 5.80
CA ASP A 15 -12.60 52.85 4.44
C ASP A 15 -12.16 54.25 3.96
N ILE A 16 -11.04 54.75 4.51
CA ILE A 16 -10.41 56.00 4.09
C ILE A 16 -9.38 55.68 3.01
N LYS A 17 -9.63 56.16 1.79
CA LYS A 17 -8.73 56.03 0.65
C LYS A 17 -7.87 57.27 0.53
N VAL A 18 -6.56 57.11 0.45
CA VAL A 18 -5.61 58.22 0.28
C VAL A 18 -4.81 57.99 -1.00
N TRP A 19 -4.69 59.02 -1.86
CA TRP A 19 -3.92 58.95 -3.11
C TRP A 19 -3.19 60.26 -3.37
N VAL A 20 -2.27 60.24 -4.32
CA VAL A 20 -1.49 61.42 -4.74
C VAL A 20 -2.06 61.95 -6.06
N GLU A 21 -2.31 63.25 -6.12
CA GLU A 21 -2.72 63.95 -7.33
C GLU A 21 -1.82 65.20 -7.47
N GLY A 22 -0.83 65.14 -8.38
CA GLY A 22 0.24 66.14 -8.44
C GLY A 22 1.12 66.11 -7.18
N GLU A 23 1.31 67.26 -6.54
CA GLU A 23 2.02 67.39 -5.25
C GLU A 23 1.08 67.33 -4.03
N GLN A 24 -0.21 67.04 -4.24
CA GLN A 24 -1.22 67.04 -3.18
C GLN A 24 -1.64 65.62 -2.79
N LEU A 25 -1.71 65.40 -1.47
CA LEU A 25 -2.29 64.21 -0.88
C LEU A 25 -3.82 64.40 -0.81
N ARG A 26 -4.56 63.58 -1.53
CA ARG A 26 -6.02 63.56 -1.55
C ARG A 26 -6.52 62.40 -0.69
N CYS A 27 -7.67 62.58 -0.06
CA CYS A 27 -8.35 61.50 0.65
C CYS A 27 -9.86 61.50 0.35
N ASN A 28 -10.45 60.31 0.35
CA ASN A 28 -11.88 60.05 0.25
C ASN A 28 -12.28 59.21 1.47
N PHE A 29 -13.36 59.58 2.14
CA PHE A 29 -13.79 58.96 3.37
C PHE A 29 -15.32 59.06 3.53
N PRO A 30 -15.96 58.08 4.16
CA PRO A 30 -17.38 58.17 4.49
C PRO A 30 -17.68 59.34 5.43
N LYS A 31 -18.86 59.94 5.29
CA LYS A 31 -19.28 61.13 6.04
C LYS A 31 -19.32 60.82 7.54
N GLY A 32 -18.55 61.56 8.34
CA GLY A 32 -18.50 61.42 9.80
C GLY A 32 -17.36 60.55 10.36
N ILE A 33 -16.53 59.93 9.50
CA ILE A 33 -15.40 59.08 9.94
C ILE A 33 -14.11 59.89 10.21
N LEU A 34 -13.93 61.03 9.55
CA LEU A 34 -12.73 61.85 9.71
C LEU A 34 -12.80 62.67 11.01
N THR A 35 -12.19 62.16 12.08
CA THR A 35 -12.08 62.90 13.35
C THR A 35 -10.98 63.97 13.28
N PRO A 36 -11.04 65.06 14.07
CA PRO A 36 -9.99 66.08 14.11
C PRO A 36 -8.60 65.49 14.42
N THR A 37 -8.55 64.47 15.27
CA THR A 37 -7.32 63.73 15.63
C THR A 37 -6.74 62.99 14.43
N LEU A 38 -7.59 62.33 13.63
CA LEU A 38 -7.17 61.60 12.44
C LEU A 38 -6.72 62.55 11.33
N GLN A 39 -7.36 63.71 11.22
CA GLN A 39 -6.98 64.77 10.27
C GLN A 39 -5.62 65.40 10.62
N ALA A 40 -5.32 65.57 11.91
CA ALA A 40 -4.00 66.01 12.37
C ALA A 40 -2.93 64.95 12.05
N GLU A 41 -3.20 63.66 12.33
CA GLU A 41 -2.23 62.59 12.05
C GLU A 41 -1.98 62.38 10.54
N LEU A 42 -3.00 62.58 9.70
CA LEU A 42 -2.86 62.61 8.22
C LEU A 42 -2.00 63.78 7.75
N SER A 43 -2.08 64.94 8.43
CA SER A 43 -1.30 66.13 8.09
C SER A 43 0.16 65.98 8.52
N ASP A 44 0.41 65.47 9.72
CA ASP A 44 1.76 65.25 10.27
C ASP A 44 2.54 64.22 9.46
N ARG A 45 1.86 63.17 8.98
CA ARG A 45 2.48 62.10 8.18
C ARG A 45 2.45 62.36 6.68
N LYS A 46 1.98 63.54 6.23
CA LYS A 46 1.77 63.84 4.80
C LYS A 46 3.02 63.60 3.95
N ALA A 47 4.18 64.05 4.40
CA ALA A 47 5.44 63.90 3.67
C ALA A 47 5.88 62.44 3.55
N GLU A 48 5.75 61.66 4.64
CA GLU A 48 6.05 60.23 4.65
C GLU A 48 5.10 59.44 3.73
N ILE A 49 3.80 59.78 3.75
CA ILE A 49 2.79 59.14 2.90
C ILE A 49 3.05 59.45 1.43
N LEU A 50 3.37 60.70 1.09
CA LEU A 50 3.73 61.09 -0.28
C LEU A 50 4.96 60.33 -0.77
N GLN A 51 6.00 60.21 0.07
CA GLN A 51 7.21 59.47 -0.26
C GLN A 51 6.94 57.96 -0.40
N PHE A 52 6.15 57.38 0.49
CA PHE A 52 5.77 55.96 0.46
C PHE A 52 4.94 55.60 -0.78
N LEU A 53 3.95 56.44 -1.14
CA LEU A 53 3.14 56.25 -2.34
C LEU A 53 3.95 56.49 -3.62
N ALA A 54 4.87 57.45 -3.64
CA ALA A 54 5.76 57.69 -4.78
C ALA A 54 6.75 56.53 -5.01
N GLN A 55 7.30 55.94 -3.93
CA GLN A 55 8.17 54.75 -4.02
C GLN A 55 7.39 53.50 -4.44
N SER A 56 6.15 53.33 -3.96
CA SER A 56 5.27 52.22 -4.35
C SER A 56 4.79 52.32 -5.81
N SER A 57 4.82 53.52 -6.41
CA SER A 57 4.42 53.77 -7.80
C SER A 57 5.49 53.38 -8.84
N GLN A 58 6.73 53.09 -8.42
CA GLN A 58 7.84 52.69 -9.29
C GLN A 58 8.01 51.16 -9.42
N GLN A 59 7.28 50.36 -8.64
CA GLN A 59 7.04 48.95 -8.97
C GLN A 59 5.71 48.86 -9.73
N PRO A 60 5.67 48.33 -10.96
CA PRO A 60 4.36 48.03 -11.57
C PRO A 60 3.64 47.08 -10.61
N SER A 61 2.44 47.44 -10.14
CA SER A 61 1.67 46.54 -9.30
C SER A 61 1.38 45.27 -10.10
N LEU A 62 2.12 44.21 -9.83
CA LEU A 62 1.90 42.86 -10.36
C LEU A 62 0.56 42.28 -9.84
N ASP A 63 -0.25 43.06 -9.13
CA ASP A 63 -1.58 42.69 -8.68
C ASP A 63 -2.64 42.72 -9.79
N ILE A 64 -2.42 43.37 -10.94
CA ILE A 64 -3.39 43.46 -12.04
C ILE A 64 -2.84 42.80 -13.30
N ILE A 65 -3.64 41.94 -13.94
CA ILE A 65 -3.30 41.32 -15.23
C ILE A 65 -3.47 42.35 -16.34
N ARG A 66 -2.43 42.54 -17.17
CA ARG A 66 -2.45 43.51 -18.27
C ARG A 66 -2.26 42.82 -19.61
N PRO A 67 -2.87 43.32 -20.70
CA PRO A 67 -2.61 42.84 -22.05
C PRO A 67 -1.12 42.93 -22.41
N VAL A 68 -0.59 41.87 -23.03
CA VAL A 68 0.81 41.79 -23.49
C VAL A 68 0.91 41.80 -25.03
N SER A 69 2.08 42.13 -25.56
CA SER A 69 2.31 42.09 -27.01
C SER A 69 2.22 40.67 -27.58
N ARG A 70 1.55 40.50 -28.72
CA ARG A 70 1.45 39.23 -29.46
C ARG A 70 2.62 38.97 -30.42
N ILE A 71 3.61 39.86 -30.46
CA ILE A 71 4.75 39.81 -31.39
C ILE A 71 5.94 39.02 -30.81
N SER A 72 6.01 38.87 -29.48
CA SER A 72 7.06 38.14 -28.77
C SER A 72 6.68 36.68 -28.51
N ASN A 73 7.67 35.82 -28.29
CA ASN A 73 7.46 34.46 -27.77
C ASN A 73 6.72 34.51 -26.43
N LEU A 74 5.49 33.99 -26.40
CA LEU A 74 4.65 33.97 -25.21
C LEU A 74 4.88 32.68 -24.42
N PRO A 75 5.24 32.74 -23.14
CA PRO A 75 5.43 31.55 -22.33
C PRO A 75 4.09 30.84 -22.08
N MET A 76 4.12 29.52 -21.95
CA MET A 76 3.00 28.75 -21.42
C MET A 76 2.78 29.06 -19.93
N SER A 77 1.55 28.94 -19.44
CA SER A 77 1.33 28.84 -17.98
C SER A 77 2.02 27.59 -17.43
N PHE A 78 2.22 27.50 -16.11
CA PHE A 78 2.86 26.31 -15.53
C PHE A 78 2.07 25.03 -15.84
N ALA A 79 0.73 25.11 -15.75
CA ALA A 79 -0.17 23.99 -15.99
C ALA A 79 -0.21 23.58 -17.49
N GLN A 80 -0.21 24.56 -18.42
CA GLN A 80 -0.09 24.26 -19.85
C GLN A 80 1.25 23.61 -20.21
N GLN A 81 2.35 24.09 -19.62
CA GLN A 81 3.68 23.51 -19.86
C GLN A 81 3.71 22.02 -19.45
N ARG A 82 2.99 21.65 -18.39
CA ARG A 82 2.85 20.26 -17.97
C ARG A 82 2.05 19.42 -18.94
N LEU A 83 0.85 19.85 -19.33
CA LEU A 83 0.02 19.09 -20.25
C LEU A 83 0.73 18.90 -21.59
N TRP A 84 1.44 19.93 -22.05
CA TRP A 84 2.31 19.82 -23.22
C TRP A 84 3.44 18.80 -22.99
N PHE A 85 4.12 18.82 -21.83
CA PHE A 85 5.12 17.80 -21.52
C PHE A 85 4.54 16.36 -21.52
N LEU A 86 3.37 16.16 -20.94
CA LEU A 86 2.69 14.85 -20.92
C LEU A 86 2.35 14.38 -22.33
N SER A 87 1.91 15.28 -23.22
CA SER A 87 1.65 14.91 -24.62
C SER A 87 2.93 14.52 -25.39
N GLN A 88 4.10 15.04 -25.00
CA GLN A 88 5.39 14.64 -25.57
C GLN A 88 5.90 13.30 -25.03
N LEU A 89 5.52 12.93 -23.80
CA LEU A 89 5.85 11.63 -23.21
C LEU A 89 5.06 10.49 -23.86
N GLU A 90 3.77 10.71 -24.09
CA GLU A 90 2.81 9.73 -24.56
C GLU A 90 2.21 10.19 -25.90
N ALA A 91 3.04 10.20 -26.94
CA ALA A 91 2.60 10.61 -28.28
C ALA A 91 1.36 9.81 -28.71
N GLY A 92 0.25 10.52 -28.97
CA GLY A 92 -1.01 9.93 -29.41
C GLY A 92 -2.00 9.54 -28.30
N ASN A 93 -1.81 9.97 -27.05
CA ASN A 93 -2.80 9.76 -25.98
C ASN A 93 -3.99 10.75 -26.07
N ALA A 94 -5.21 10.24 -25.87
CA ALA A 94 -6.46 11.00 -25.85
C ALA A 94 -7.01 11.30 -24.44
N THR A 95 -6.25 11.00 -23.38
CA THR A 95 -6.66 11.14 -21.96
C THR A 95 -7.11 12.55 -21.61
N TYR A 96 -6.56 13.58 -22.25
CA TYR A 96 -6.87 14.99 -21.99
C TYR A 96 -7.87 15.59 -23.00
N ASN A 97 -8.65 14.74 -23.69
CA ASN A 97 -9.73 15.19 -24.54
C ASN A 97 -10.99 15.46 -23.70
N VAL A 98 -11.51 16.67 -23.78
CA VAL A 98 -12.69 17.13 -23.03
C VAL A 98 -13.89 17.24 -23.99
N PRO A 99 -14.80 16.24 -24.01
CA PRO A 99 -15.97 16.29 -24.87
C PRO A 99 -17.11 17.10 -24.23
N TRP A 100 -17.82 17.80 -25.08
CA TRP A 100 -19.11 18.43 -24.81
C TRP A 100 -20.06 18.01 -25.91
N ILE A 101 -20.95 17.09 -25.55
CA ILE A 101 -21.87 16.43 -26.48
C ILE A 101 -23.29 16.77 -26.06
N ARG A 102 -24.11 17.25 -26.99
CA ARG A 102 -25.48 17.71 -26.74
C ARG A 102 -26.44 17.21 -27.80
N TYR A 103 -27.62 16.78 -27.38
CA TYR A 103 -28.76 16.57 -28.24
C TYR A 103 -29.48 17.89 -28.47
N PHE A 104 -29.82 18.15 -29.72
CA PHE A 104 -30.58 19.30 -30.18
C PHE A 104 -31.87 18.79 -30.82
N THR A 105 -33.00 19.05 -30.18
CA THR A 105 -34.33 18.63 -30.63
C THR A 105 -35.16 19.83 -31.05
N GLY A 106 -35.54 19.91 -32.32
CA GLY A 106 -36.27 21.02 -32.93
C GLY A 106 -35.63 21.54 -34.21
N GLN A 107 -36.00 22.76 -34.61
CA GLN A 107 -35.55 23.42 -35.84
C GLN A 107 -34.19 24.09 -35.63
N LEU A 108 -33.11 23.38 -35.94
CA LEU A 108 -31.74 23.91 -35.79
C LEU A 108 -31.33 24.77 -36.97
N ASN A 109 -31.02 26.05 -36.72
CA ASN A 109 -30.41 26.95 -37.71
C ASN A 109 -28.88 26.72 -37.77
N ILE A 110 -28.44 25.87 -38.69
CA ILE A 110 -27.02 25.50 -38.83
C ILE A 110 -26.14 26.72 -39.18
N ALA A 111 -26.66 27.68 -39.94
CA ALA A 111 -25.90 28.89 -40.28
C ALA A 111 -25.65 29.77 -39.04
N ALA A 112 -26.66 29.96 -38.19
CA ALA A 112 -26.51 30.67 -36.92
C ALA A 112 -25.56 29.93 -35.97
N LEU A 113 -25.61 28.59 -35.92
CA LEU A 113 -24.67 27.78 -35.14
C LEU A 113 -23.22 27.97 -35.63
N LYS A 114 -22.99 27.96 -36.94
CA LYS A 114 -21.66 28.19 -37.54
C LYS A 114 -21.12 29.59 -37.24
N GLN A 115 -21.98 30.61 -37.32
CA GLN A 115 -21.61 31.98 -36.95
C GLN A 115 -21.28 32.10 -35.47
N SER A 116 -22.04 31.42 -34.60
CA SER A 116 -21.81 31.41 -33.15
C SER A 116 -20.44 30.84 -32.80
N LEU A 117 -20.11 29.65 -33.32
CA LEU A 117 -18.82 29.01 -33.07
C LEU A 117 -17.64 29.81 -33.65
N THR A 118 -17.83 30.44 -34.82
CA THR A 118 -16.85 31.34 -35.42
C THR A 118 -16.56 32.55 -34.52
N GLU A 119 -17.61 33.16 -33.96
CA GLU A 119 -17.46 34.31 -33.07
C GLU A 119 -16.78 33.94 -31.75
N ILE A 120 -17.07 32.76 -31.18
CA ILE A 120 -16.37 32.25 -30.00
C ILE A 120 -14.87 32.06 -30.28
N LEU A 121 -14.51 31.44 -31.41
CA LEU A 121 -13.12 31.27 -31.84
C LEU A 121 -12.40 32.61 -32.06
N ARG A 122 -13.10 33.62 -32.60
CA ARG A 122 -12.54 34.97 -32.74
C ARG A 122 -12.26 35.60 -31.39
N ARG A 123 -13.26 35.54 -30.51
CA ARG A 123 -13.31 36.17 -29.18
C ARG A 123 -12.29 35.59 -28.20
N HIS A 124 -12.05 34.28 -28.22
CA HIS A 124 -11.14 33.61 -27.29
C HIS A 124 -9.88 33.11 -27.99
N GLU A 125 -8.74 33.74 -27.69
CA GLU A 125 -7.44 33.38 -28.29
C GLU A 125 -7.01 31.94 -27.98
N ALA A 126 -7.37 31.42 -26.80
CA ALA A 126 -6.98 30.09 -26.34
C ALA A 126 -7.42 28.98 -27.33
N LEU A 127 -8.60 29.10 -27.93
CA LEU A 127 -9.15 28.08 -28.85
C LEU A 127 -8.43 28.00 -30.20
N ARG A 128 -7.59 28.98 -30.51
CA ARG A 128 -6.78 29.08 -31.73
C ARG A 128 -5.28 29.20 -31.42
N THR A 129 -4.87 28.65 -30.27
CA THR A 129 -3.48 28.61 -29.82
C THR A 129 -2.88 27.21 -30.04
N THR A 130 -1.66 27.13 -30.56
CA THR A 130 -0.83 25.91 -30.58
C THR A 130 0.44 26.10 -29.74
N PHE A 131 1.16 25.00 -29.49
CA PHE A 131 2.22 24.91 -28.48
C PHE A 131 3.46 24.27 -29.08
N THR A 132 4.60 24.96 -29.07
CA THR A 132 5.85 24.44 -29.67
C THR A 132 7.08 24.86 -28.86
N LEU A 133 8.25 24.38 -29.25
CA LEU A 133 9.54 24.82 -28.72
C LEU A 133 10.13 25.94 -29.58
N ALA A 134 10.37 27.11 -28.98
CA ALA A 134 11.18 28.17 -29.58
C ALA A 134 12.40 28.43 -28.69
N ASP A 135 13.60 28.42 -29.28
CA ASP A 135 14.87 28.63 -28.57
C ASP A 135 15.06 27.75 -27.32
N GLY A 136 14.57 26.51 -27.38
CA GLY A 136 14.66 25.53 -26.28
C GLY A 136 13.65 25.76 -25.15
N SER A 137 12.71 26.69 -25.29
CA SER A 137 11.65 26.98 -24.32
C SER A 137 10.25 26.74 -24.92
N PRO A 138 9.32 26.16 -24.14
CA PRO A 138 7.94 25.93 -24.59
C PRO A 138 7.17 27.25 -24.67
N VAL A 139 6.61 27.55 -25.85
CA VAL A 139 5.88 28.79 -26.17
C VAL A 139 4.49 28.53 -26.74
N GLN A 140 3.62 29.53 -26.60
CA GLN A 140 2.28 29.58 -27.18
C GLN A 140 2.31 30.37 -28.50
N ILE A 141 1.70 29.84 -29.55
CA ILE A 141 1.51 30.50 -30.85
C ILE A 141 0.02 30.72 -31.08
N ILE A 142 -0.38 31.99 -31.17
CA ILE A 142 -1.77 32.39 -31.37
C ILE A 142 -2.00 32.62 -32.87
N HIS A 143 -2.88 31.82 -33.47
CA HIS A 143 -3.19 31.91 -34.90
C HIS A 143 -4.28 32.94 -35.17
N PRO A 144 -4.30 33.61 -36.34
CA PRO A 144 -5.39 34.50 -36.73
C PRO A 144 -6.77 33.82 -36.65
N ALA A 145 -7.80 34.57 -36.28
CA ALA A 145 -9.16 34.05 -36.29
C ALA A 145 -9.61 33.76 -37.74
N GLN A 146 -10.07 32.53 -37.98
CA GLN A 146 -10.66 32.12 -39.25
C GLN A 146 -12.08 31.58 -39.03
N PRO A 147 -13.00 31.70 -40.00
CA PRO A 147 -14.31 31.07 -39.93
C PRO A 147 -14.18 29.57 -39.69
N ILE A 148 -14.93 29.03 -38.72
CA ILE A 148 -14.93 27.59 -38.48
C ILE A 148 -15.68 26.88 -39.59
N ASP A 149 -15.15 25.77 -40.07
CA ASP A 149 -15.88 24.81 -40.89
C ASP A 149 -15.90 23.46 -40.18
N PHE A 150 -17.05 22.80 -40.15
CA PHE A 150 -17.22 21.53 -39.47
C PHE A 150 -18.10 20.57 -40.27
N PRO A 151 -17.82 19.26 -40.22
CA PRO A 151 -18.62 18.26 -40.92
C PRO A 151 -20.06 18.23 -40.38
N VAL A 152 -21.02 18.23 -41.31
CA VAL A 152 -22.43 17.92 -41.06
C VAL A 152 -22.72 16.56 -41.67
N ILE A 153 -22.91 15.54 -40.82
CA ILE A 153 -23.09 14.16 -41.25
C ILE A 153 -24.57 13.80 -41.15
N ASN A 154 -25.16 13.42 -42.28
CA ASN A 154 -26.58 13.07 -42.36
C ASN A 154 -26.78 11.56 -42.14
N TRP A 155 -27.52 11.21 -41.08
CA TRP A 155 -27.89 9.84 -40.72
C TRP A 155 -29.40 9.56 -40.87
N PHE A 156 -30.14 10.41 -41.58
CA PHE A 156 -31.60 10.29 -41.75
C PHE A 156 -32.04 8.95 -42.36
N SER A 157 -31.20 8.37 -43.21
CA SER A 157 -31.48 7.10 -43.90
C SER A 157 -31.13 5.85 -43.09
N ILE A 158 -30.52 6.00 -41.91
CA ILE A 158 -30.12 4.89 -41.04
C ILE A 158 -31.30 4.55 -40.11
N ALA A 159 -31.58 3.26 -39.93
CA ALA A 159 -32.62 2.82 -39.00
C ALA A 159 -32.29 3.24 -37.57
N LYS A 160 -33.30 3.65 -36.79
CA LYS A 160 -33.13 4.26 -35.45
C LYS A 160 -32.33 3.39 -34.47
N ASP A 161 -32.51 2.07 -34.50
CA ASP A 161 -31.76 1.15 -33.63
C ASP A 161 -30.28 1.06 -34.03
N GLU A 162 -29.97 1.15 -35.33
CA GLU A 162 -28.61 1.19 -35.85
C GLU A 162 -27.94 2.56 -35.59
N GLN A 163 -28.72 3.65 -35.59
CA GLN A 163 -28.21 4.99 -35.23
C GLN A 163 -27.63 5.04 -33.82
N ASN A 164 -28.25 4.37 -32.84
CA ASN A 164 -27.76 4.36 -31.47
C ASN A 164 -26.40 3.64 -31.34
N LEU A 165 -26.24 2.49 -32.01
CA LEU A 165 -24.95 1.77 -32.04
C LEU A 165 -23.87 2.59 -32.76
N LYS A 166 -24.18 3.15 -33.93
CA LYS A 166 -23.26 4.03 -34.65
C LYS A 166 -22.88 5.28 -33.86
N LEU A 167 -23.83 5.87 -33.12
CA LEU A 167 -23.56 7.02 -32.27
C LEU A 167 -22.57 6.67 -31.17
N LYS A 168 -22.71 5.49 -30.55
CA LYS A 168 -21.77 4.99 -29.55
C LYS A 168 -20.37 4.75 -30.13
N ASP A 169 -20.28 4.07 -31.27
CA ASP A 169 -18.99 3.80 -31.93
C ASP A 169 -18.29 5.08 -32.39
N PHE A 170 -19.06 6.02 -32.99
CA PHE A 170 -18.56 7.33 -33.39
C PHE A 170 -18.06 8.14 -32.19
N THR A 171 -18.83 8.17 -31.09
CA THR A 171 -18.45 8.87 -29.87
C THR A 171 -17.12 8.34 -29.31
N ASN A 172 -17.00 7.02 -29.20
CA ASN A 172 -15.76 6.38 -28.74
C ASN A 172 -14.58 6.70 -29.66
N ALA A 173 -14.76 6.59 -30.97
CA ALA A 173 -13.70 6.86 -31.94
C ALA A 173 -13.22 8.32 -31.91
N GLU A 174 -14.15 9.29 -31.84
CA GLU A 174 -13.80 10.72 -31.81
C GLU A 174 -13.12 11.12 -30.50
N ILE A 175 -13.61 10.61 -29.35
CA ILE A 175 -13.00 10.87 -28.03
C ILE A 175 -11.58 10.28 -27.98
N GLN A 176 -11.35 9.08 -28.51
CA GLN A 176 -10.05 8.41 -28.49
C GLN A 176 -9.06 8.92 -29.55
N ARG A 177 -9.51 9.79 -30.46
CA ARG A 177 -8.62 10.39 -31.45
C ARG A 177 -7.77 11.49 -30.79
N PRO A 178 -6.43 11.40 -30.79
CA PRO A 178 -5.57 12.39 -30.12
C PRO A 178 -5.52 13.74 -30.86
N PHE A 179 -5.19 14.80 -30.13
CA PHE A 179 -4.82 16.09 -30.72
C PHE A 179 -3.31 16.22 -30.89
N ASP A 180 -2.88 16.92 -31.93
CA ASP A 180 -1.50 17.38 -32.10
C ASP A 180 -1.39 18.82 -31.55
N LEU A 181 -0.66 19.00 -30.46
CA LEU A 181 -0.53 20.29 -29.78
C LEU A 181 0.30 21.31 -30.55
N GLU A 182 1.17 20.87 -31.47
CA GLU A 182 2.03 21.75 -32.26
C GLU A 182 1.31 22.28 -33.50
N GLN A 183 0.53 21.40 -34.15
CA GLN A 183 -0.15 21.71 -35.41
C GLN A 183 -1.58 22.25 -35.22
N GLY A 184 -2.31 21.74 -34.22
CA GLY A 184 -3.73 22.07 -34.02
C GLY A 184 -4.63 21.67 -35.20
N PRO A 185 -5.88 22.17 -35.25
CA PRO A 185 -6.56 22.95 -34.22
C PRO A 185 -6.87 22.10 -32.97
N LEU A 186 -6.94 22.74 -31.80
CA LEU A 186 -7.21 22.07 -30.51
C LEU A 186 -8.69 22.07 -30.11
N LEU A 187 -9.54 22.31 -31.11
CA LEU A 187 -10.99 22.25 -31.07
C LEU A 187 -11.46 21.47 -32.31
N ARG A 188 -12.28 20.44 -32.10
CA ARG A 188 -12.99 19.72 -33.16
C ARG A 188 -14.49 19.85 -32.94
N VAL A 189 -15.23 20.09 -34.01
CA VAL A 189 -16.69 20.16 -33.98
C VAL A 189 -17.25 19.23 -35.06
N THR A 190 -18.31 18.50 -34.75
CA THR A 190 -19.07 17.69 -35.73
C THR A 190 -20.55 17.77 -35.41
N LEU A 191 -21.40 17.97 -36.42
CA LEU A 191 -22.85 17.91 -36.28
C LEU A 191 -23.39 16.65 -36.95
N LEU A 192 -24.01 15.77 -36.17
CA LEU A 192 -24.74 14.61 -36.68
C LEU A 192 -26.22 14.95 -36.80
N GLN A 193 -26.83 14.72 -37.95
CA GLN A 193 -28.26 14.88 -38.13
C GLN A 193 -28.94 13.50 -38.11
N LEU A 194 -29.71 13.22 -37.06
CA LEU A 194 -30.41 11.95 -36.85
C LEU A 194 -31.78 11.93 -37.55
N SER A 195 -32.48 13.07 -37.53
CA SER A 195 -33.72 13.34 -38.27
C SER A 195 -33.83 14.84 -38.57
N PRO A 196 -34.83 15.31 -39.35
CA PRO A 196 -35.01 16.74 -39.63
C PRO A 196 -35.10 17.62 -38.38
N GLU A 197 -35.49 17.07 -37.24
CA GLU A 197 -35.65 17.78 -35.96
C GLU A 197 -34.76 17.21 -34.85
N SER A 198 -33.83 16.31 -35.14
CA SER A 198 -32.98 15.69 -34.13
C SER A 198 -31.53 15.67 -34.57
N HIS A 199 -30.68 16.31 -33.77
CA HIS A 199 -29.27 16.51 -34.06
C HIS A 199 -28.42 16.21 -32.83
N VAL A 200 -27.16 15.83 -33.05
CA VAL A 200 -26.15 15.70 -32.00
C VAL A 200 -24.96 16.57 -32.38
N LEU A 201 -24.65 17.55 -31.52
CA LEU A 201 -23.47 18.39 -31.68
C LEU A 201 -22.35 17.83 -30.80
N PHE A 202 -21.25 17.44 -31.44
CA PHE A 202 -20.01 17.04 -30.80
C PHE A 202 -19.05 18.21 -30.82
N VAL A 203 -18.62 18.66 -29.65
CA VAL A 203 -17.53 19.61 -29.48
C VAL A 203 -16.46 18.94 -28.62
N LEU A 204 -15.25 18.82 -29.14
CA LEU A 204 -14.14 18.21 -28.44
C LEU A 204 -13.00 19.22 -28.35
N MET A 205 -12.50 19.46 -27.15
CA MET A 205 -11.36 20.37 -26.90
C MET A 205 -10.24 19.61 -26.21
N HIS A 206 -8.99 20.02 -26.43
CA HIS A 206 -7.89 19.53 -25.59
C HIS A 206 -7.86 20.32 -24.27
N HIS A 207 -7.63 19.64 -23.15
CA HIS A 207 -7.63 20.24 -21.80
C HIS A 207 -6.56 21.35 -21.62
N ILE A 208 -5.58 21.47 -22.52
CA ILE A 208 -4.57 22.54 -22.50
C ILE A 208 -5.13 23.92 -22.88
N VAL A 209 -6.26 23.96 -23.60
CA VAL A 209 -6.93 25.22 -24.03
C VAL A 209 -8.27 25.45 -23.34
N SER A 210 -8.74 24.51 -22.51
CA SER A 210 -10.02 24.60 -21.81
C SER A 210 -10.00 23.84 -20.48
N ASP A 211 -10.95 24.13 -19.61
CA ASP A 211 -11.24 23.39 -18.38
C ASP A 211 -12.74 23.27 -18.16
N GLY A 212 -13.18 22.59 -17.08
CA GLY A 212 -14.61 22.42 -16.78
C GLY A 212 -15.37 23.75 -16.73
N TRP A 213 -14.79 24.79 -16.13
CA TRP A 213 -15.37 26.14 -16.10
C TRP A 213 -15.43 26.76 -17.50
N SER A 214 -14.41 26.57 -18.34
CA SER A 214 -14.40 27.02 -19.73
C SER A 214 -15.51 26.37 -20.55
N MET A 215 -15.90 25.13 -20.26
CA MET A 215 -17.02 24.47 -20.94
C MET A 215 -18.36 25.12 -20.58
N GLU A 216 -18.53 25.62 -19.35
CA GLU A 216 -19.70 26.39 -18.95
C GLU A 216 -19.75 27.73 -19.69
N ILE A 217 -18.62 28.45 -19.77
CA ILE A 217 -18.51 29.71 -20.53
C ILE A 217 -18.82 29.47 -22.00
N PHE A 218 -18.20 28.46 -22.61
CA PHE A 218 -18.43 28.08 -24.00
C PHE A 218 -19.91 27.79 -24.26
N SER A 219 -20.54 27.00 -23.39
CA SER A 219 -21.96 26.66 -23.48
C SER A 219 -22.84 27.91 -23.39
N GLN A 220 -22.61 28.79 -22.43
CA GLN A 220 -23.38 30.03 -22.25
C GLN A 220 -23.24 30.97 -23.45
N GLU A 221 -22.00 31.22 -23.90
CA GLU A 221 -21.74 32.10 -25.04
C GLU A 221 -22.33 31.52 -26.34
N LEU A 222 -22.25 30.20 -26.54
CA LEU A 222 -22.83 29.52 -27.71
C LEU A 222 -24.32 29.79 -27.85
N PHE A 223 -25.08 29.69 -26.75
CA PHE A 223 -26.53 29.89 -26.82
C PHE A 223 -26.93 31.36 -26.95
N ILE A 224 -26.20 32.27 -26.28
CA ILE A 224 -26.40 33.72 -26.43
C ILE A 224 -26.16 34.15 -27.89
N LEU A 225 -25.06 33.68 -28.48
CA LEU A 225 -24.71 33.97 -29.87
C LEU A 225 -25.68 33.33 -30.85
N TYR A 226 -26.06 32.07 -30.61
CA TYR A 226 -27.01 31.36 -31.47
C TYR A 226 -28.36 32.09 -31.51
N GLN A 227 -28.86 32.54 -30.37
CA GLN A 227 -30.12 33.28 -30.31
C GLN A 227 -30.06 34.61 -31.09
N ALA A 228 -28.95 35.36 -30.97
CA ALA A 228 -28.76 36.61 -31.70
C ALA A 228 -28.66 36.38 -33.21
N PHE A 229 -27.80 35.44 -33.64
CA PHE A 229 -27.58 35.16 -35.06
C PHE A 229 -28.78 34.48 -35.73
N ALA A 230 -29.56 33.67 -35.01
CA ALA A 230 -30.81 33.10 -35.53
C ALA A 230 -31.86 34.18 -35.83
N GLN A 231 -31.77 35.35 -35.17
CA GLN A 231 -32.61 36.52 -35.41
C GLN A 231 -31.97 37.53 -36.39
N GLY A 232 -30.77 37.24 -36.92
CA GLY A 232 -30.02 38.16 -37.77
C GLY A 232 -29.42 39.37 -37.05
N LEU A 233 -29.27 39.31 -35.73
CA LEU A 233 -28.64 40.35 -34.91
C LEU A 233 -27.11 40.14 -34.83
N ALA A 234 -26.37 41.21 -34.51
CA ALA A 234 -24.93 41.14 -34.24
C ALA A 234 -24.63 40.49 -32.87
N SER A 235 -23.37 40.13 -32.64
CA SER A 235 -22.89 39.59 -31.36
C SER A 235 -23.20 40.56 -30.20
N PRO A 236 -23.93 40.12 -29.14
CA PRO A 236 -24.21 40.95 -27.98
C PRO A 236 -23.08 40.91 -26.92
N LEU A 237 -22.02 40.13 -27.16
CA LEU A 237 -20.95 39.93 -26.18
C LEU A 237 -19.88 41.03 -26.27
N ALA A 238 -19.62 41.73 -25.17
CA ALA A 238 -18.60 42.78 -25.08
C ALA A 238 -17.18 42.20 -25.11
N GLU A 239 -16.23 42.82 -25.82
CA GLU A 239 -14.83 42.37 -25.92
C GLU A 239 -14.17 42.07 -24.56
N LEU A 240 -13.30 41.05 -24.54
CA LEU A 240 -12.60 40.64 -23.33
C LEU A 240 -11.43 41.61 -23.02
N PRO A 241 -11.30 42.11 -21.78
CA PRO A 241 -10.27 43.08 -21.43
C PRO A 241 -8.85 42.46 -21.41
N ILE A 242 -8.77 41.13 -21.22
CA ILE A 242 -7.55 40.32 -21.26
C ILE A 242 -7.87 38.98 -21.92
N GLN A 243 -6.85 38.23 -22.27
CA GLN A 243 -6.92 36.88 -22.83
C GLN A 243 -6.04 35.92 -22.00
N TYR A 244 -6.20 34.61 -22.21
CA TYR A 244 -5.43 33.61 -21.47
C TYR A 244 -3.89 33.79 -21.53
N PRO A 245 -3.28 34.15 -22.68
CA PRO A 245 -1.84 34.40 -22.75
C PRO A 245 -1.37 35.56 -21.84
N ASP A 246 -2.23 36.54 -21.58
CA ASP A 246 -1.94 37.64 -20.64
C ASP A 246 -1.86 37.12 -19.20
N PHE A 247 -2.77 36.22 -18.83
CA PHE A 247 -2.71 35.51 -17.55
C PHE A 247 -1.44 34.64 -17.43
N ALA A 248 -1.07 33.90 -18.48
CA ALA A 248 0.12 33.06 -18.47
C ALA A 248 1.41 33.86 -18.22
N VAL A 249 1.56 35.02 -18.90
CA VAL A 249 2.70 35.93 -18.66
C VAL A 249 2.66 36.50 -17.25
N TRP A 250 1.50 36.97 -16.81
CA TRP A 250 1.33 37.50 -15.46
C TRP A 250 1.72 36.46 -14.39
N GLN A 251 1.23 35.22 -14.50
CA GLN A 251 1.51 34.14 -13.55
C GLN A 251 3.02 33.87 -13.45
N ARG A 252 3.74 33.86 -14.58
CA ARG A 252 5.19 33.66 -14.64
C ARG A 252 5.98 34.77 -13.98
N GLN A 253 5.48 36.01 -14.00
CA GLN A 253 6.13 37.16 -13.39
C GLN A 253 5.81 37.26 -11.90
N TRP A 254 4.53 37.09 -11.56
CA TRP A 254 4.03 37.24 -10.19
C TRP A 254 4.52 36.13 -9.26
N LEU A 255 4.55 34.87 -9.73
CA LEU A 255 4.98 33.73 -8.91
C LEU A 255 6.51 33.56 -8.92
N THR A 256 7.22 34.59 -8.45
CA THR A 256 8.69 34.60 -8.33
C THR A 256 9.13 35.23 -7.00
N GLY A 257 10.41 35.07 -6.64
CA GLY A 257 10.99 35.66 -5.43
C GLY A 257 10.22 35.32 -4.15
N GLU A 258 9.97 36.33 -3.32
CA GLU A 258 9.30 36.17 -2.02
C GLU A 258 7.91 35.53 -2.11
N VAL A 259 7.15 35.78 -3.19
CA VAL A 259 5.81 35.20 -3.37
C VAL A 259 5.91 33.69 -3.54
N LEU A 260 6.82 33.22 -4.40
CA LEU A 260 7.06 31.80 -4.62
C LEU A 260 7.59 31.13 -3.34
N GLU A 261 8.57 31.73 -2.67
CA GLU A 261 9.13 31.17 -1.42
C GLU A 261 8.07 31.00 -0.33
N LYS A 262 7.20 32.01 -0.14
CA LYS A 262 6.12 31.95 0.84
C LYS A 262 5.14 30.81 0.53
N GLN A 263 4.72 30.71 -0.73
CA GLN A 263 3.84 29.63 -1.18
C GLN A 263 4.50 28.26 -0.97
N LEU A 264 5.76 28.12 -1.35
CA LEU A 264 6.52 26.88 -1.27
C LEU A 264 6.77 26.40 0.17
N ASN A 265 7.11 27.32 1.08
CA ASN A 265 7.42 26.99 2.47
C ASN A 265 6.24 26.32 3.19
N TYR A 266 5.02 26.79 2.94
CA TYR A 266 3.81 26.15 3.47
C TYR A 266 3.72 24.69 3.00
N TRP A 267 3.84 24.45 1.69
CA TRP A 267 3.70 23.09 1.14
C TRP A 267 4.84 22.16 1.55
N LYS A 268 6.08 22.66 1.64
CA LYS A 268 7.22 21.91 2.19
C LYS A 268 6.96 21.46 3.62
N GLN A 269 6.40 22.33 4.46
CA GLN A 269 6.04 21.98 5.82
C GLN A 269 4.86 20.99 5.87
N GLN A 270 3.80 21.24 5.09
CA GLN A 270 2.58 20.44 5.11
C GLN A 270 2.79 19.01 4.58
N LEU A 271 3.67 18.85 3.58
CA LEU A 271 3.94 17.58 2.92
C LEU A 271 5.24 16.90 3.39
N ALA A 272 5.90 17.46 4.42
CA ALA A 272 7.06 16.82 5.05
C ALA A 272 6.68 15.44 5.58
N ASP A 273 7.41 14.39 5.20
CA ASP A 273 7.13 13.01 5.59
C ASP A 273 5.73 12.50 5.19
N ALA A 274 5.10 13.11 4.18
CA ALA A 274 3.85 12.59 3.64
C ALA A 274 4.07 11.15 3.13
N PRO A 275 3.10 10.24 3.33
CA PRO A 275 3.22 8.88 2.83
C PRO A 275 3.38 8.91 1.31
N ALA A 276 4.36 8.17 0.80
CA ALA A 276 4.61 8.09 -0.64
C ALA A 276 3.42 7.51 -1.41
N GLN A 277 2.67 6.60 -0.77
CA GLN A 277 1.57 5.88 -1.38
C GLN A 277 0.48 5.53 -0.37
N ILE A 278 -0.78 5.59 -0.81
CA ILE A 278 -1.90 4.93 -0.14
C ILE A 278 -1.95 3.44 -0.48
N LYS A 279 -2.00 2.58 0.55
CA LYS A 279 -1.96 1.12 0.43
C LYS A 279 -3.36 0.51 0.37
N LEU A 280 -4.15 0.91 -0.62
CA LEU A 280 -5.47 0.31 -0.84
C LEU A 280 -5.33 -1.19 -1.19
N PRO A 281 -6.26 -2.04 -0.74
CA PRO A 281 -6.27 -3.44 -1.12
C PRO A 281 -6.70 -3.56 -2.57
N THR A 282 -5.74 -3.92 -3.43
CA THR A 282 -5.98 -4.19 -4.85
C THR A 282 -6.28 -5.67 -5.05
N ASP A 283 -7.09 -5.97 -6.07
CA ASP A 283 -7.40 -7.34 -6.50
C ASP A 283 -6.27 -7.94 -7.35
N ARG A 284 -5.39 -7.07 -7.87
CA ARG A 284 -4.28 -7.40 -8.75
C ARG A 284 -3.01 -6.65 -8.34
N PRO A 285 -1.82 -7.20 -8.60
CA PRO A 285 -0.57 -6.50 -8.34
C PRO A 285 -0.41 -5.30 -9.28
N TRP A 286 0.34 -4.30 -8.84
CA TRP A 286 0.61 -3.10 -9.63
C TRP A 286 1.42 -3.45 -10.88
N SER A 287 1.02 -2.90 -12.02
CA SER A 287 1.82 -2.96 -13.25
C SER A 287 3.05 -2.07 -13.14
N LYS A 288 4.13 -2.41 -13.85
CA LYS A 288 5.37 -1.60 -13.91
C LYS A 288 5.18 -0.24 -14.62
N LEU A 289 4.07 -0.07 -15.33
CA LEU A 289 3.67 1.15 -16.04
C LEU A 289 2.22 1.45 -15.69
N GLN A 290 1.91 2.71 -15.44
CA GLN A 290 0.53 3.16 -15.19
C GLN A 290 -0.37 2.85 -16.40
N SER A 291 -1.55 2.29 -16.12
CA SER A 291 -2.61 2.06 -17.11
C SER A 291 -3.73 3.06 -16.89
N PHE A 292 -4.34 3.53 -17.98
CA PHE A 292 -5.47 4.46 -17.94
C PHE A 292 -6.81 3.76 -18.15
N ARG A 293 -6.85 2.42 -18.20
CA ARG A 293 -8.10 1.67 -18.36
C ARG A 293 -8.95 1.78 -17.10
N GLY A 294 -10.08 2.45 -17.23
CA GLY A 294 -10.98 2.76 -16.14
C GLY A 294 -12.38 2.20 -16.31
N ALA A 295 -13.07 2.06 -15.18
CA ALA A 295 -14.51 1.85 -15.12
C ALA A 295 -15.10 2.72 -14.00
N THR A 296 -16.43 2.79 -13.96
CA THR A 296 -17.16 3.67 -13.05
C THR A 296 -18.28 2.91 -12.35
N GLU A 297 -18.33 3.01 -11.03
CA GLU A 297 -19.46 2.53 -10.21
C GLU A 297 -20.22 3.72 -9.62
N CYS A 298 -21.49 3.85 -9.99
CA CYS A 298 -22.34 4.97 -9.59
C CYS A 298 -23.18 4.64 -8.35
N PHE A 299 -23.49 5.68 -7.56
CA PHE A 299 -24.40 5.59 -6.43
C PHE A 299 -25.19 6.87 -6.23
N TYR A 300 -26.20 6.79 -5.39
CA TYR A 300 -27.09 7.89 -5.10
C TYR A 300 -27.32 8.04 -3.60
N LEU A 301 -27.29 9.29 -3.13
CA LEU A 301 -27.66 9.67 -1.77
C LEU A 301 -28.96 10.48 -1.84
N PRO A 302 -30.06 10.01 -1.24
CA PRO A 302 -31.34 10.71 -1.30
C PRO A 302 -31.31 12.08 -0.61
N SER A 303 -32.29 12.93 -0.96
CA SER A 303 -32.36 14.33 -0.54
C SER A 303 -32.34 14.52 0.98
N ASP A 304 -32.93 13.61 1.74
CA ASP A 304 -32.96 13.65 3.20
C ASP A 304 -31.54 13.53 3.79
N VAL A 305 -30.73 12.58 3.29
CA VAL A 305 -29.33 12.41 3.69
C VAL A 305 -28.52 13.64 3.32
N ALA A 306 -28.68 14.12 2.08
CA ALA A 306 -28.00 15.31 1.59
C ALA A 306 -28.34 16.56 2.43
N GLN A 307 -29.59 16.71 2.88
CA GLN A 307 -30.02 17.79 3.75
C GLN A 307 -29.43 17.67 5.16
N ARG A 308 -29.40 16.47 5.75
CA ARG A 308 -28.76 16.23 7.06
C ARG A 308 -27.27 16.58 7.02
N LEU A 309 -26.55 16.16 5.98
CA LEU A 309 -25.14 16.52 5.79
C LEU A 309 -24.92 18.03 5.60
N LYS A 310 -25.81 18.71 4.86
CA LYS A 310 -25.76 20.18 4.72
C LYS A 310 -25.97 20.88 6.06
N LEU A 311 -26.90 20.39 6.89
CA LEU A 311 -27.15 20.92 8.22
C LEU A 311 -25.94 20.71 9.14
N LEU A 312 -25.34 19.52 9.13
CA LEU A 312 -24.11 19.21 9.86
C LEU A 312 -22.96 20.14 9.45
N SER A 313 -22.78 20.34 8.14
CA SER A 313 -21.75 21.24 7.60
C SER A 313 -21.96 22.67 8.11
N ARG A 314 -23.19 23.18 8.04
CA ARG A 314 -23.54 24.52 8.54
C ARG A 314 -23.27 24.67 10.04
N LYS A 315 -23.67 23.70 10.86
CA LYS A 315 -23.43 23.71 12.31
C LYS A 315 -21.94 23.73 12.66
N SER A 316 -21.12 23.07 11.85
CA SER A 316 -19.67 22.97 12.06
C SER A 316 -18.87 24.12 11.42
N GLY A 317 -19.57 25.06 10.74
CA GLY A 317 -18.92 26.13 9.98
C GLY A 317 -18.07 25.62 8.81
N THR A 318 -18.46 24.48 8.23
CA THR A 318 -17.80 23.84 7.08
C THR A 318 -18.69 23.80 5.85
N THR A 319 -18.10 23.45 4.72
CA THR A 319 -18.84 23.23 3.47
C THR A 319 -19.23 21.75 3.34
N LEU A 320 -20.23 21.46 2.51
CA LEU A 320 -20.59 20.08 2.17
C LEU A 320 -19.42 19.30 1.54
N PHE A 321 -18.56 19.99 0.77
CA PHE A 321 -17.31 19.45 0.25
C PHE A 321 -16.41 18.91 1.38
N MET A 322 -16.17 19.71 2.43
CA MET A 322 -15.32 19.30 3.56
C MET A 322 -15.91 18.09 4.30
N THR A 323 -17.23 18.05 4.47
CA THR A 323 -17.93 16.94 5.14
C THR A 323 -17.81 15.63 4.36
N LEU A 324 -18.02 15.68 3.04
CA LEU A 324 -17.90 14.51 2.18
C LEU A 324 -16.44 14.04 2.03
N LEU A 325 -15.50 14.99 1.94
CA LEU A 325 -14.06 14.70 1.96
C LEU A 325 -13.64 14.00 3.25
N ALA A 326 -14.14 14.45 4.42
CA ALA A 326 -13.87 13.79 5.69
C ALA A 326 -14.38 12.34 5.71
N GLY A 327 -15.59 12.10 5.19
CA GLY A 327 -16.13 10.74 5.03
C GLY A 327 -15.28 9.87 4.09
N PHE A 328 -14.79 10.44 2.99
CA PHE A 328 -13.92 9.73 2.05
C PHE A 328 -12.56 9.38 2.68
N VAL A 329 -11.97 10.30 3.45
CA VAL A 329 -10.73 10.05 4.20
C VAL A 329 -10.89 8.92 5.22
N ILE A 330 -12.03 8.84 5.91
CA ILE A 330 -12.32 7.73 6.82
C ILE A 330 -12.38 6.40 6.05
N LEU A 331 -13.11 6.35 4.93
CA LEU A 331 -13.18 5.16 4.08
C LEU A 331 -11.78 4.70 3.66
N LEU A 332 -10.97 5.62 3.13
CA LEU A 332 -9.60 5.36 2.69
C LEU A 332 -8.72 4.87 3.83
N SER A 333 -8.81 5.48 5.01
CA SER A 333 -8.06 5.05 6.20
C SER A 333 -8.41 3.63 6.63
N ARG A 334 -9.70 3.29 6.69
CA ARG A 334 -10.17 1.96 7.08
C ARG A 334 -9.77 0.87 6.08
N TYR A 335 -9.75 1.19 4.79
CA TYR A 335 -9.33 0.26 3.74
C TYR A 335 -7.82 0.07 3.65
N SER A 336 -7.05 1.16 3.80
CA SER A 336 -5.59 1.12 3.66
C SER A 336 -4.83 0.75 4.94
N TYR A 337 -5.54 0.68 6.07
CA TYR A 337 -4.96 0.54 7.41
C TYR A 337 -3.97 1.68 7.77
N GLN A 338 -4.08 2.85 7.12
CA GLN A 338 -3.25 4.03 7.34
C GLN A 338 -4.00 5.14 8.08
N GLU A 339 -3.28 5.92 8.90
CA GLU A 339 -3.85 7.05 9.67
C GLU A 339 -3.52 8.41 9.06
N ASP A 340 -2.65 8.47 8.05
CA ASP A 340 -2.26 9.69 7.35
C ASP A 340 -2.58 9.50 5.86
N ILE A 341 -3.54 10.30 5.37
CA ILE A 341 -4.15 10.11 4.06
C ILE A 341 -3.92 11.38 3.23
N VAL A 342 -3.42 11.20 2.01
CA VAL A 342 -3.19 12.28 1.06
C VAL A 342 -4.16 12.14 -0.11
N VAL A 343 -5.00 13.16 -0.31
CA VAL A 343 -6.03 13.20 -1.36
C VAL A 343 -5.78 14.39 -2.27
N GLY A 344 -5.78 14.16 -3.58
CA GLY A 344 -5.79 15.25 -4.55
C GLY A 344 -7.20 15.85 -4.67
N SER A 345 -7.31 17.17 -4.80
CA SER A 345 -8.60 17.80 -5.11
C SER A 345 -8.42 18.95 -6.10
N PRO A 346 -9.08 18.89 -7.28
CA PRO A 346 -8.97 19.95 -8.27
C PRO A 346 -9.74 21.19 -7.82
N ILE A 347 -9.20 22.35 -8.17
CA ILE A 347 -9.81 23.66 -7.95
C ILE A 347 -9.85 24.43 -9.27
N ALA A 348 -10.84 25.31 -9.42
CA ALA A 348 -10.97 26.14 -10.61
C ALA A 348 -9.81 27.15 -10.77
N ASN A 349 -9.21 27.58 -9.65
CA ASN A 349 -8.11 28.55 -9.60
C ASN A 349 -8.45 29.90 -10.30
N ARG A 350 -9.71 30.32 -10.22
CA ARG A 350 -10.24 31.59 -10.76
C ARG A 350 -10.63 32.50 -9.61
N ASN A 351 -9.64 33.01 -8.90
CA ASN A 351 -9.81 33.89 -7.73
C ASN A 351 -9.85 35.39 -8.10
N ARG A 352 -9.92 35.70 -9.41
CA ARG A 352 -9.81 37.06 -9.97
C ARG A 352 -10.92 37.31 -10.99
N GLY A 353 -11.63 38.43 -10.86
CA GLY A 353 -12.76 38.78 -11.72
C GLY A 353 -12.38 38.89 -13.21
N GLU A 354 -11.14 39.26 -13.50
CA GLU A 354 -10.61 39.36 -14.87
C GLU A 354 -10.54 37.99 -15.57
N THR A 355 -10.46 36.89 -14.80
CA THR A 355 -10.35 35.51 -15.33
C THR A 355 -11.69 34.80 -15.49
N GLU A 356 -12.77 35.29 -14.88
CA GLU A 356 -14.06 34.58 -14.81
C GLU A 356 -14.71 34.30 -16.17
N LYS A 357 -14.45 35.15 -17.16
CA LYS A 357 -15.04 35.07 -18.51
C LYS A 357 -14.11 34.46 -19.57
N LEU A 358 -12.92 34.01 -19.18
CA LEU A 358 -11.92 33.51 -20.14
C LEU A 358 -12.08 32.01 -20.40
N ILE A 359 -11.97 31.60 -21.65
CA ILE A 359 -11.69 30.20 -22.00
C ILE A 359 -10.18 29.97 -21.90
N GLY A 360 -9.79 28.91 -21.18
CA GLY A 360 -8.40 28.51 -20.98
C GLY A 360 -8.23 27.52 -19.84
N PHE A 361 -7.02 26.98 -19.65
CA PHE A 361 -6.75 25.98 -18.62
C PHE A 361 -6.29 26.62 -17.31
N PHE A 362 -7.21 26.83 -16.34
CA PHE A 362 -6.87 27.43 -15.05
C PHE A 362 -6.74 26.41 -13.93
N VAL A 363 -7.37 25.23 -14.07
CA VAL A 363 -7.43 24.19 -13.04
C VAL A 363 -6.07 23.93 -12.42
N ASN A 364 -6.06 23.93 -11.09
CA ASN A 364 -4.93 23.48 -10.28
C ASN A 364 -5.37 22.33 -9.37
N THR A 365 -4.43 21.56 -8.83
CA THR A 365 -4.74 20.46 -7.90
C THR A 365 -4.10 20.69 -6.55
N LEU A 366 -4.91 20.70 -5.50
CA LEU A 366 -4.44 20.79 -4.12
C LEU A 366 -4.14 19.40 -3.56
N VAL A 367 -3.05 19.28 -2.80
CA VAL A 367 -2.65 18.05 -2.12
C VAL A 367 -3.11 18.12 -0.67
N LEU A 368 -4.25 17.49 -0.36
CA LEU A 368 -4.87 17.55 0.96
C LEU A 368 -4.41 16.37 1.81
N ARG A 369 -3.41 16.62 2.67
CA ARG A 369 -2.95 15.66 3.68
C ARG A 369 -3.75 15.80 4.98
N ILE A 370 -4.42 14.73 5.37
CA ILE A 370 -5.34 14.70 6.51
C ILE A 370 -4.99 13.50 7.38
N SER A 371 -4.70 13.77 8.65
CA SER A 371 -4.44 12.74 9.66
C SER A 371 -5.69 12.43 10.47
N VAL A 372 -5.99 11.14 10.56
CA VAL A 372 -7.00 10.54 11.42
C VAL A 372 -6.40 9.87 12.66
N ALA A 373 -5.12 10.15 12.95
CA ALA A 373 -4.47 9.70 14.16
C ALA A 373 -5.25 10.15 15.41
N ASP A 374 -5.11 9.36 16.47
CA ASP A 374 -5.78 9.50 17.77
C ASP A 374 -7.27 9.13 17.80
N ASP A 375 -7.80 8.56 16.72
CA ASP A 375 -9.21 8.13 16.60
C ASP A 375 -10.22 9.23 17.03
N PRO A 376 -10.21 10.38 16.34
CA PRO A 376 -11.03 11.53 16.70
C PRO A 376 -12.53 11.23 16.55
N SER A 377 -13.38 12.08 17.14
CA SER A 377 -14.77 12.14 16.71
C SER A 377 -14.87 12.62 15.26
N PHE A 378 -15.99 12.34 14.57
CA PHE A 378 -16.17 12.88 13.23
C PHE A 378 -16.16 14.43 13.22
N GLN A 379 -16.73 15.08 14.24
CA GLN A 379 -16.68 16.54 14.39
C GLN A 379 -15.25 17.08 14.50
N ASP A 380 -14.39 16.42 15.29
CA ASP A 380 -13.00 16.82 15.44
C ASP A 380 -12.22 16.63 14.13
N LEU A 381 -12.46 15.52 13.41
CA LEU A 381 -11.88 15.31 12.09
C LEU A 381 -12.36 16.38 11.11
N LEU A 382 -13.64 16.73 11.12
CA LEU A 382 -14.20 17.76 10.24
C LEU A 382 -13.57 19.14 10.51
N ALA A 383 -13.27 19.47 11.76
CA ALA A 383 -12.50 20.67 12.11
C ALA A 383 -11.07 20.63 11.56
N ARG A 384 -10.39 19.48 11.62
CA ARG A 384 -9.06 19.29 10.99
C ARG A 384 -9.13 19.47 9.48
N VAL A 385 -10.11 18.83 8.81
CA VAL A 385 -10.33 18.95 7.36
C VAL A 385 -10.60 20.40 6.97
N ARG A 386 -11.41 21.13 7.75
CA ARG A 386 -11.65 22.57 7.54
C ARG A 386 -10.35 23.35 7.56
N LYS A 387 -9.50 23.15 8.57
CA LYS A 387 -8.21 23.83 8.69
C LYS A 387 -7.32 23.56 7.48
N VAL A 388 -7.07 22.29 7.16
CA VAL A 388 -6.23 21.89 6.02
C VAL A 388 -6.77 22.46 4.71
N THR A 389 -8.08 22.38 4.48
CA THR A 389 -8.70 22.87 3.25
C THR A 389 -8.54 24.40 3.10
N LEU A 390 -8.76 25.17 4.17
CA LEU A 390 -8.62 26.63 4.14
C LEU A 390 -7.16 27.06 3.97
N GLU A 391 -6.23 26.39 4.65
CA GLU A 391 -4.80 26.65 4.51
C GLU A 391 -4.29 26.30 3.10
N ALA A 392 -4.73 25.17 2.53
CA ALA A 392 -4.44 24.80 1.16
C ALA A 392 -5.02 25.81 0.15
N GLN A 393 -6.24 26.29 0.38
CA GLN A 393 -6.87 27.34 -0.43
C GLN A 393 -6.13 28.68 -0.36
N ALA A 394 -5.60 29.05 0.81
CA ALA A 394 -4.79 30.27 0.94
C ALA A 394 -3.47 30.19 0.16
N HIS A 395 -3.02 28.97 -0.18
CA HIS A 395 -1.80 28.69 -0.92
C HIS A 395 -2.04 28.06 -2.30
N GLN A 396 -3.24 28.26 -2.85
CA GLN A 396 -3.71 27.59 -4.05
C GLN A 396 -3.07 28.08 -5.36
N ASP A 397 -2.41 29.23 -5.31
CA ASP A 397 -1.80 29.83 -6.51
C ASP A 397 -0.51 29.11 -6.92
N LEU A 398 0.08 28.27 -6.06
CA LEU A 398 1.22 27.43 -6.42
C LEU A 398 0.74 26.26 -7.30
N PRO A 399 1.19 26.17 -8.57
CA PRO A 399 0.83 25.07 -9.44
C PRO A 399 1.34 23.74 -8.88
N PHE A 400 0.51 22.70 -8.95
CA PHE A 400 0.85 21.34 -8.51
C PHE A 400 2.19 20.86 -9.10
N GLU A 401 2.49 21.20 -10.35
CA GLU A 401 3.71 20.75 -11.00
C GLU A 401 4.95 21.47 -10.51
N LYS A 402 4.82 22.75 -10.18
CA LYS A 402 5.92 23.48 -9.55
C LYS A 402 6.17 22.92 -8.15
N LEU A 403 5.11 22.50 -7.45
CA LEU A 403 5.24 21.81 -6.17
C LEU A 403 5.99 20.47 -6.30
N VAL A 404 5.63 19.63 -7.28
CA VAL A 404 6.33 18.35 -7.54
C VAL A 404 7.79 18.58 -7.95
N GLU A 405 8.07 19.59 -8.78
CA GLU A 405 9.43 19.97 -9.19
C GLU A 405 10.31 20.33 -7.98
N GLU A 406 9.77 21.09 -7.04
CA GLU A 406 10.51 21.59 -5.87
C GLU A 406 10.62 20.59 -4.72
N LEU A 407 9.64 19.70 -4.56
CA LEU A 407 9.67 18.65 -3.53
C LEU A 407 10.51 17.44 -3.94
N GLN A 408 10.68 17.21 -5.25
CA GLN A 408 11.41 16.07 -5.80
C GLN A 408 11.04 14.72 -5.13
N PRO A 409 9.73 14.37 -5.01
CA PRO A 409 9.35 13.10 -4.41
C PRO A 409 9.88 11.92 -5.24
N GLU A 410 10.02 10.76 -4.60
CA GLU A 410 10.43 9.52 -5.26
C GLU A 410 9.56 9.28 -6.51
N ARG A 411 10.21 9.17 -7.68
CA ARG A 411 9.49 9.02 -8.96
C ARG A 411 9.29 7.55 -9.26
N ASN A 412 8.03 7.17 -9.43
CA ASN A 412 7.64 5.82 -9.83
C ASN A 412 6.80 5.89 -11.12
N LEU A 413 7.07 5.01 -12.09
CA LEU A 413 6.31 4.94 -13.36
C LEU A 413 4.97 4.21 -13.21
N SER A 414 4.72 3.59 -12.06
CA SER A 414 3.50 2.84 -11.76
C SER A 414 2.38 3.71 -11.18
N HIS A 415 2.66 4.90 -10.64
CA HIS A 415 1.65 5.74 -9.97
C HIS A 415 1.99 7.24 -9.96
N SER A 416 0.96 8.07 -9.75
CA SER A 416 1.10 9.52 -9.61
C SER A 416 1.88 9.91 -8.34
N PRO A 417 2.77 10.93 -8.40
CA PRO A 417 3.48 11.43 -7.23
C PRO A 417 2.53 12.14 -6.26
N LEU A 418 2.89 12.12 -4.97
CA LEU A 418 2.19 12.75 -3.82
C LEU A 418 0.81 12.18 -3.46
N PHE A 419 -0.02 11.79 -4.43
CA PHE A 419 -1.30 11.16 -4.18
C PHE A 419 -1.75 10.26 -5.33
N GLN A 420 -2.57 9.26 -5.00
CA GLN A 420 -3.10 8.25 -5.92
C GLN A 420 -4.63 8.26 -6.00
N VAL A 421 -5.27 9.04 -5.13
CA VAL A 421 -6.73 9.14 -5.04
C VAL A 421 -7.17 10.59 -5.17
N LEU A 422 -8.29 10.79 -5.87
CA LEU A 422 -8.81 12.12 -6.19
C LEU A 422 -10.23 12.30 -5.65
N PHE A 423 -10.54 13.47 -5.11
CA PHE A 423 -11.88 13.83 -4.65
C PHE A 423 -12.40 15.07 -5.38
N ILE A 424 -13.51 14.92 -6.09
CA ILE A 424 -14.16 15.95 -6.90
C ILE A 424 -15.58 16.20 -6.40
N PHE A 425 -15.92 17.47 -6.18
CA PHE A 425 -17.29 17.88 -5.87
C PHE A 425 -17.79 18.93 -6.87
N GLN A 426 -18.77 18.56 -7.68
CA GLN A 426 -19.33 19.42 -8.71
C GLN A 426 -20.65 20.06 -8.25
N ASN A 427 -20.78 21.36 -8.48
CA ASN A 427 -21.96 22.14 -8.08
C ASN A 427 -22.93 22.44 -9.24
N ALA A 428 -22.58 22.11 -10.49
CA ALA A 428 -23.33 22.52 -11.68
C ALA A 428 -24.34 21.43 -12.11
N PRO A 429 -25.64 21.74 -12.23
CA PRO A 429 -26.61 20.81 -12.79
C PRO A 429 -26.47 20.70 -14.32
N ALA A 430 -26.64 19.50 -14.86
CA ALA A 430 -26.86 19.29 -16.28
C ALA A 430 -28.30 19.72 -16.66
N GLU A 431 -28.53 21.03 -16.77
CA GLU A 431 -29.86 21.56 -17.11
C GLU A 431 -30.23 21.32 -18.58
N LYS A 432 -31.52 21.07 -18.80
CA LYS A 432 -32.16 21.18 -20.12
C LYS A 432 -32.24 22.65 -20.50
N ILE A 433 -31.71 23.00 -21.68
CA ILE A 433 -31.71 24.38 -22.17
C ILE A 433 -32.82 24.52 -23.22
N GLU A 434 -33.73 25.47 -23.00
CA GLU A 434 -34.85 25.74 -23.90
C GLU A 434 -34.61 27.05 -24.64
N LEU A 435 -34.53 26.98 -25.96
CA LEU A 435 -34.49 28.12 -26.88
C LEU A 435 -35.76 28.13 -27.75
N PRO A 436 -36.15 29.27 -28.35
CA PRO A 436 -37.32 29.32 -29.23
C PRO A 436 -37.22 28.27 -30.36
N GLY A 437 -38.08 27.24 -30.29
CA GLY A 437 -38.14 26.15 -31.27
C GLY A 437 -37.03 25.11 -31.19
N LEU A 438 -36.24 25.08 -30.11
CA LEU A 438 -35.08 24.20 -29.96
C LEU A 438 -34.81 23.84 -28.49
N SER A 439 -34.90 22.55 -28.16
CA SER A 439 -34.57 21.99 -26.84
C SER A 439 -33.21 21.31 -26.89
N ILE A 440 -32.37 21.57 -25.88
CA ILE A 440 -31.01 21.03 -25.79
C ILE A 440 -30.83 20.23 -24.50
N THR A 441 -30.31 19.01 -24.61
CA THR A 441 -30.02 18.13 -23.47
C THR A 441 -28.63 17.54 -23.54
N SER A 442 -28.05 17.22 -22.38
CA SER A 442 -26.78 16.50 -22.27
C SER A 442 -26.94 15.04 -22.68
N MET A 443 -25.93 14.49 -23.35
CA MET A 443 -25.80 13.04 -23.53
C MET A 443 -25.23 12.43 -22.24
N GLU A 444 -25.89 11.39 -21.70
CA GLU A 444 -25.35 10.63 -20.58
C GLU A 444 -24.10 9.87 -21.02
N LEU A 445 -22.96 10.30 -20.50
CA LEU A 445 -21.65 9.82 -20.89
C LEU A 445 -21.13 8.69 -19.97
N ASP A 446 -21.85 8.40 -18.89
CA ASP A 446 -21.44 7.54 -17.77
C ASP A 446 -21.09 6.09 -18.17
N LYS A 447 -21.44 5.67 -19.39
CA LYS A 447 -21.17 4.34 -19.94
C LYS A 447 -20.15 4.33 -21.08
N LEU A 448 -19.55 5.48 -21.40
CA LEU A 448 -18.73 5.70 -22.60
C LEU A 448 -17.27 6.09 -22.28
N PHE A 449 -16.98 6.50 -21.04
CA PHE A 449 -15.62 6.82 -20.60
C PHE A 449 -14.92 5.61 -20.01
N ALA A 450 -13.79 5.24 -20.61
CA ALA A 450 -12.92 4.14 -20.16
C ALA A 450 -11.53 4.63 -19.72
N GLY A 451 -11.36 5.94 -19.51
CA GLY A 451 -10.10 6.58 -19.15
C GLY A 451 -10.09 7.07 -17.71
N VAL A 452 -9.23 6.55 -16.84
CA VAL A 452 -8.99 7.07 -15.48
C VAL A 452 -7.53 7.47 -15.31
N SER A 453 -7.27 8.62 -14.69
CA SER A 453 -5.91 9.14 -14.49
C SER A 453 -5.29 8.77 -13.12
N PHE A 454 -6.10 8.22 -12.22
CA PHE A 454 -5.75 7.88 -10.85
C PHE A 454 -6.27 6.48 -10.51
N ASP A 455 -5.77 5.91 -9.41
CA ASP A 455 -6.15 4.55 -9.02
C ASP A 455 -7.61 4.49 -8.57
N LEU A 456 -8.06 5.54 -7.86
CA LEU A 456 -9.44 5.72 -7.45
C LEU A 456 -9.83 7.22 -7.38
N THR A 457 -10.90 7.61 -8.08
CA THR A 457 -11.48 8.95 -8.02
C THR A 457 -12.91 8.86 -7.48
N LEU A 458 -13.24 9.67 -6.48
CA LEU A 458 -14.61 9.88 -6.04
C LEU A 458 -15.13 11.22 -6.57
N VAL A 459 -16.11 11.15 -7.46
CA VAL A 459 -16.85 12.31 -7.98
C VAL A 459 -18.21 12.37 -7.31
N ILE A 460 -18.59 13.53 -6.78
CA ILE A 460 -19.94 13.76 -6.25
C ILE A 460 -20.51 15.03 -6.87
N GLU A 461 -21.74 14.95 -7.38
CA GLU A 461 -22.47 16.05 -7.96
C GLU A 461 -23.82 16.27 -7.25
N LYS A 462 -24.29 17.51 -7.27
CA LYS A 462 -25.64 17.86 -6.79
C LYS A 462 -26.66 17.64 -7.88
N THR A 463 -27.76 16.98 -7.54
CA THR A 463 -28.93 16.84 -8.40
C THR A 463 -30.14 17.52 -7.76
N GLU A 464 -31.23 17.67 -8.51
CA GLU A 464 -32.51 18.15 -7.96
C GLU A 464 -33.03 17.25 -6.84
N THR A 465 -32.74 15.96 -6.93
CA THR A 465 -33.28 14.92 -6.06
C THR A 465 -32.37 14.56 -4.88
N GLY A 466 -31.09 14.96 -4.89
CA GLY A 466 -30.12 14.58 -3.86
C GLY A 466 -28.66 14.82 -4.25
N LEU A 467 -27.80 13.84 -3.99
CA LEU A 467 -26.43 13.79 -4.50
C LEU A 467 -26.24 12.52 -5.32
N ARG A 468 -25.62 12.66 -6.50
CA ARG A 468 -25.14 11.53 -7.29
C ARG A 468 -23.63 11.43 -7.09
N GLY A 469 -23.16 10.22 -6.84
CA GLY A 469 -21.73 9.95 -6.68
C GLY A 469 -21.26 8.85 -7.63
N ALA A 470 -19.97 8.86 -7.95
CA ALA A 470 -19.34 7.88 -8.81
C ALA A 470 -17.91 7.61 -8.33
N PHE A 471 -17.56 6.33 -8.20
CA PHE A 471 -16.18 5.88 -8.07
C PHE A 471 -15.66 5.50 -9.44
N GLU A 472 -14.68 6.25 -9.94
CA GLU A 472 -13.92 5.88 -11.13
C GLU A 472 -12.64 5.17 -10.68
N TYR A 473 -12.31 4.02 -11.26
CA TYR A 473 -11.23 3.18 -10.77
C TYR A 473 -10.46 2.50 -11.89
N ASN A 474 -9.19 2.20 -11.61
CA ASN A 474 -8.32 1.48 -12.53
C ASN A 474 -8.65 -0.02 -12.56
N GLN A 475 -9.07 -0.54 -13.72
CA GLN A 475 -9.47 -1.95 -13.88
C GLN A 475 -8.29 -2.92 -13.82
N GLU A 476 -7.05 -2.43 -13.97
CA GLU A 476 -5.86 -3.26 -13.76
C GLU A 476 -5.56 -3.48 -12.26
N LEU A 477 -6.20 -2.72 -11.36
CA LEU A 477 -6.02 -2.82 -9.91
C LEU A 477 -7.25 -3.38 -9.18
N PHE A 478 -8.45 -2.99 -9.60
CA PHE A 478 -9.69 -3.33 -8.91
C PHE A 478 -10.70 -4.04 -9.81
N ASP A 479 -11.36 -5.03 -9.25
CA ASP A 479 -12.55 -5.64 -9.80
C ASP A 479 -13.80 -4.82 -9.45
N ALA A 480 -14.80 -4.84 -10.33
CA ALA A 480 -16.06 -4.09 -10.12
C ALA A 480 -16.75 -4.47 -8.80
N THR A 481 -16.65 -5.73 -8.38
CA THR A 481 -17.22 -6.21 -7.12
C THR A 481 -16.57 -5.58 -5.89
N THR A 482 -15.26 -5.30 -5.94
CA THR A 482 -14.52 -4.64 -4.87
C THR A 482 -14.95 -3.18 -4.72
N VAL A 483 -15.10 -2.46 -5.84
CA VAL A 483 -15.54 -1.06 -5.83
C VAL A 483 -17.02 -0.93 -5.46
N ALA A 484 -17.87 -1.86 -5.90
CA ALA A 484 -19.27 -1.92 -5.47
C ALA A 484 -19.39 -2.11 -3.94
N ARG A 485 -18.51 -2.90 -3.31
CA ARG A 485 -18.42 -2.98 -1.83
C ARG A 485 -18.01 -1.63 -1.23
N MET A 486 -16.99 -0.97 -1.77
CA MET A 486 -16.56 0.36 -1.31
C MET A 486 -17.69 1.39 -1.37
N VAL A 487 -18.50 1.37 -2.43
CA VAL A 487 -19.72 2.19 -2.57
C VAL A 487 -20.69 1.93 -1.42
N GLY A 488 -21.03 0.66 -1.17
CA GLY A 488 -21.95 0.27 -0.10
C GLY A 488 -21.44 0.70 1.28
N HIS A 489 -20.14 0.61 1.52
CA HIS A 489 -19.50 1.05 2.76
C HIS A 489 -19.50 2.57 2.89
N PHE A 490 -19.21 3.29 1.82
CA PHE A 490 -19.28 4.76 1.82
C PHE A 490 -20.69 5.24 2.12
N GLN A 491 -21.71 4.65 1.52
CA GLN A 491 -23.11 5.00 1.80
C GLN A 491 -23.48 4.71 3.26
N THR A 492 -23.07 3.56 3.81
CA THR A 492 -23.33 3.19 5.22
C THR A 492 -22.67 4.19 6.16
N LEU A 493 -21.39 4.49 5.92
CA LEU A 493 -20.60 5.43 6.70
C LEU A 493 -21.17 6.86 6.65
N ILE A 494 -21.53 7.36 5.47
CA ILE A 494 -22.07 8.71 5.31
C ILE A 494 -23.44 8.87 6.00
N ASN A 495 -24.28 7.82 5.99
CA ASN A 495 -25.52 7.83 6.76
C ASN A 495 -25.25 7.89 8.27
N ALA A 496 -24.33 7.05 8.77
CA ALA A 496 -23.96 7.05 10.18
C ALA A 496 -23.37 8.41 10.64
N ILE A 497 -22.51 9.02 9.82
CA ILE A 497 -21.96 10.36 10.06
C ILE A 497 -23.07 11.41 10.18
N ALA A 498 -24.09 11.32 9.33
CA ALA A 498 -25.20 12.26 9.35
C ALA A 498 -26.07 12.12 10.62
N ASP A 499 -26.11 10.93 11.22
CA ASP A 499 -26.90 10.63 12.41
C ASP A 499 -26.14 10.84 13.73
N SER A 500 -24.84 10.54 13.78
CA SER A 500 -24.07 10.50 15.03
C SER A 500 -22.65 11.09 14.87
N PRO A 501 -22.53 12.38 14.49
CA PRO A 501 -21.23 13.00 14.18
C PRO A 501 -20.29 13.17 15.38
N GLU A 502 -20.78 13.03 16.61
CA GLU A 502 -20.00 13.05 17.85
C GLU A 502 -19.27 11.74 18.15
N GLU A 503 -19.61 10.64 17.47
CA GLU A 503 -18.96 9.35 17.65
C GLU A 503 -17.53 9.33 17.08
N ARG A 504 -16.72 8.42 17.62
CA ARG A 504 -15.37 8.15 17.10
C ARG A 504 -15.44 7.54 15.72
N ILE A 505 -14.52 7.94 14.85
CA ILE A 505 -14.47 7.44 13.47
C ILE A 505 -14.24 5.93 13.39
N SER A 506 -13.59 5.32 14.39
CA SER A 506 -13.42 3.86 14.45
C SER A 506 -14.72 3.10 14.72
N THR A 507 -15.66 3.69 15.47
CA THR A 507 -16.91 3.04 15.89
C THR A 507 -18.05 3.24 14.90
N LEU A 508 -17.97 4.27 14.06
CA LEU A 508 -18.96 4.51 13.02
C LEU A 508 -19.12 3.27 12.11
N PRO A 509 -20.35 2.80 11.86
CA PRO A 509 -20.62 1.66 10.99
C PRO A 509 -20.07 1.85 9.57
N LEU A 510 -19.23 0.90 9.15
CA LEU A 510 -18.72 0.81 7.79
C LEU A 510 -19.40 -0.33 7.01
N LEU A 511 -19.50 -1.49 7.64
CA LEU A 511 -20.10 -2.70 7.05
C LEU A 511 -21.62 -2.62 7.06
N GLN A 512 -22.24 -3.15 6.02
CA GLN A 512 -23.69 -3.38 6.02
C GLN A 512 -24.04 -4.50 7.01
N THR A 513 -25.28 -4.49 7.54
CA THR A 513 -25.73 -5.48 8.54
C THR A 513 -25.58 -6.92 8.05
N SER A 514 -25.89 -7.18 6.77
CA SER A 514 -25.75 -8.51 6.16
C SER A 514 -24.30 -8.96 6.05
N GLU A 515 -23.40 -8.08 5.60
CA GLU A 515 -21.97 -8.39 5.51
C GLU A 515 -21.35 -8.59 6.90
N ARG A 516 -21.72 -7.75 7.87
CA ARG A 516 -21.29 -7.93 9.26
C ARG A 516 -21.74 -9.29 9.81
N HIS A 517 -22.98 -9.71 9.53
CA HIS A 517 -23.48 -11.03 9.90
C HIS A 517 -22.68 -12.15 9.22
N HIS A 518 -22.42 -12.02 7.92
CA HIS A 518 -21.63 -12.98 7.16
C HIS A 518 -20.23 -13.19 7.77
N LEU A 519 -19.51 -12.10 8.05
CA LEU A 519 -18.15 -12.14 8.60
C LEU A 519 -18.10 -12.67 10.05
N LEU A 520 -19.03 -12.25 10.90
CA LEU A 520 -18.99 -12.61 12.33
C LEU A 520 -19.66 -13.95 12.64
N VAL A 521 -20.65 -14.38 11.86
CA VAL A 521 -21.50 -15.54 12.16
C VAL A 521 -21.32 -16.63 11.12
N GLU A 522 -21.57 -16.35 9.83
CA GLU A 522 -21.64 -17.40 8.81
C GLU A 522 -20.28 -18.04 8.53
N LEU A 523 -19.22 -17.24 8.35
CA LEU A 523 -17.85 -17.74 8.17
C LEU A 523 -17.30 -18.47 9.42
N ASN A 524 -17.91 -18.23 10.58
CA ASN A 524 -17.48 -18.74 11.87
C ASN A 524 -18.42 -19.81 12.45
N ASN A 525 -19.39 -20.27 11.66
CA ASN A 525 -20.31 -21.33 12.06
C ASN A 525 -19.68 -22.72 11.86
N THR A 526 -18.67 -23.01 12.68
CA THR A 526 -17.84 -24.22 12.57
C THR A 526 -18.17 -25.26 13.65
N GLN A 527 -19.24 -25.05 14.41
CA GLN A 527 -19.61 -25.89 15.55
C GLN A 527 -20.02 -27.29 15.09
N ILE A 528 -19.34 -28.32 15.61
CA ILE A 528 -19.60 -29.74 15.35
C ILE A 528 -19.45 -30.51 16.67
N ASP A 529 -20.32 -31.48 16.91
CA ASP A 529 -20.21 -32.35 18.08
C ASP A 529 -18.90 -33.17 18.03
N TYR A 530 -18.20 -33.19 19.16
CA TYR A 530 -16.97 -33.97 19.35
C TYR A 530 -16.95 -34.56 20.78
N PRO A 531 -16.08 -35.55 21.07
CA PRO A 531 -15.96 -36.20 22.39
C PRO A 531 -15.40 -35.29 23.50
N SER A 532 -16.05 -34.15 23.75
CA SER A 532 -15.59 -33.10 24.67
C SER A 532 -15.53 -33.51 26.14
N ASP A 533 -16.16 -34.63 26.48
CA ASP A 533 -16.18 -35.27 27.80
C ASP A 533 -15.01 -36.25 28.01
N GLN A 534 -14.19 -36.51 26.98
CA GLN A 534 -13.06 -37.44 27.04
C GLN A 534 -11.70 -36.74 27.11
N CYS A 535 -10.71 -37.48 27.59
CA CYS A 535 -9.30 -37.12 27.58
C CYS A 535 -8.53 -37.89 26.50
N ILE A 536 -7.36 -37.40 26.12
CA ILE A 536 -6.51 -37.98 25.05
C ILE A 536 -6.24 -39.47 25.29
N HIS A 537 -5.84 -39.85 26.50
CA HIS A 537 -5.52 -41.25 26.83
C HIS A 537 -6.76 -42.16 26.80
N GLN A 538 -7.97 -41.63 26.99
CA GLN A 538 -9.22 -42.40 26.92
C GLN A 538 -9.58 -42.71 25.46
N LEU A 539 -9.35 -41.77 24.53
CA LEU A 539 -9.47 -42.04 23.09
C LEU A 539 -8.49 -43.12 22.64
N PHE A 540 -7.25 -43.04 23.11
CA PHE A 540 -6.25 -44.08 22.88
C PHE A 540 -6.69 -45.44 23.46
N GLU A 541 -7.18 -45.50 24.70
CA GLU A 541 -7.68 -46.75 25.31
C GLU A 541 -8.86 -47.35 24.54
N ALA A 542 -9.77 -46.51 24.05
CA ALA A 542 -10.87 -46.94 23.20
C ALA A 542 -10.35 -47.54 21.88
N GLN A 543 -9.25 -47.03 21.32
CA GLN A 543 -8.59 -47.62 20.16
C GLN A 543 -7.88 -48.93 20.50
N VAL A 544 -7.19 -49.02 21.63
CA VAL A 544 -6.54 -50.25 22.12
C VAL A 544 -7.57 -51.39 22.24
N ALA A 545 -8.78 -51.09 22.72
CA ALA A 545 -9.85 -52.08 22.82
C ALA A 545 -10.34 -52.59 21.45
N ARG A 546 -10.21 -51.78 20.39
CA ARG A 546 -10.63 -52.13 19.02
C ARG A 546 -9.59 -52.94 18.26
N THR A 547 -8.32 -52.54 18.34
CA THR A 547 -7.23 -53.13 17.53
C THR A 547 -5.98 -53.39 18.39
N PRO A 548 -6.06 -54.27 19.41
CA PRO A 548 -5.00 -54.41 20.40
C PRO A 548 -3.70 -54.97 19.85
N ASP A 549 -3.77 -55.85 18.85
CA ASP A 549 -2.62 -56.59 18.32
C ASP A 549 -2.01 -55.93 17.07
N GLU A 550 -2.58 -54.79 16.62
CA GLU A 550 -1.99 -53.98 15.56
C GLU A 550 -0.79 -53.17 16.09
N VAL A 551 0.18 -52.93 15.21
CA VAL A 551 1.35 -52.09 15.52
C VAL A 551 0.90 -50.65 15.75
N ALA A 552 1.35 -50.03 16.85
CA ALA A 552 1.03 -48.65 17.20
C ALA A 552 2.21 -47.69 16.99
N VAL A 553 3.42 -48.12 17.33
CA VAL A 553 4.64 -47.29 17.26
C VAL A 553 5.79 -48.12 16.70
N VAL A 554 6.58 -47.52 15.82
CA VAL A 554 7.79 -48.12 15.24
C VAL A 554 8.97 -47.17 15.40
N PHE A 555 10.12 -47.69 15.83
CA PHE A 555 11.38 -46.96 15.88
C PHE A 555 12.52 -47.92 15.52
N GLN A 556 13.27 -47.58 14.46
CA GLN A 556 14.28 -48.48 13.89
C GLN A 556 13.70 -49.88 13.61
N ASP A 557 14.31 -50.94 14.13
CA ASP A 557 13.86 -52.33 13.98
C ASP A 557 12.89 -52.79 15.08
N GLN A 558 12.51 -51.89 16.00
CA GLN A 558 11.63 -52.17 17.12
C GLN A 558 10.21 -51.66 16.88
N GLN A 559 9.23 -52.37 17.42
CA GLN A 559 7.82 -52.00 17.33
C GLN A 559 7.06 -52.37 18.60
N LEU A 560 6.02 -51.60 18.91
CA LEU A 560 5.05 -51.92 19.95
C LEU A 560 3.65 -52.00 19.34
N THR A 561 2.92 -53.05 19.68
CA THR A 561 1.47 -53.12 19.45
C THR A 561 0.72 -52.16 20.36
N TYR A 562 -0.54 -51.86 20.01
CA TYR A 562 -1.43 -51.06 20.86
C TYR A 562 -1.53 -51.62 22.29
N ARG A 563 -1.61 -52.95 22.43
CA ARG A 563 -1.66 -53.64 23.73
C ARG A 563 -0.38 -53.46 24.52
N GLU A 564 0.78 -53.66 23.89
CA GLU A 564 2.09 -53.55 24.56
C GLU A 564 2.39 -52.10 24.98
N LEU A 565 2.07 -51.13 24.12
CA LEU A 565 2.19 -49.71 24.41
C LEU A 565 1.29 -49.32 25.59
N ASN A 566 0.02 -49.72 25.57
CA ASN A 566 -0.92 -49.40 26.64
C ASN A 566 -0.51 -50.04 27.97
N THR A 567 -0.04 -51.29 27.94
CA THR A 567 0.44 -51.99 29.14
C THR A 567 1.66 -51.29 29.74
N SER A 568 2.63 -50.94 28.91
CA SER A 568 3.83 -50.19 29.33
C SER A 568 3.48 -48.82 29.91
N ALA A 569 2.54 -48.10 29.29
CA ALA A 569 2.06 -46.81 29.79
C ALA A 569 1.30 -46.94 31.12
N ASN A 570 0.54 -48.02 31.31
CA ASN A 570 -0.17 -48.29 32.58
C ASN A 570 0.82 -48.56 33.72
N HIS A 571 1.88 -49.34 33.48
CA HIS A 571 2.94 -49.57 34.47
C HIS A 571 3.54 -48.25 34.95
N LEU A 572 3.95 -47.39 34.01
CA LEU A 572 4.50 -46.09 34.34
C LEU A 572 3.48 -45.19 35.05
N ALA A 573 2.21 -45.21 34.62
CA ALA A 573 1.16 -44.42 35.23
C ALA A 573 0.95 -44.77 36.71
N HIS A 574 0.96 -46.05 37.08
CA HIS A 574 0.87 -46.47 38.49
C HIS A 574 2.06 -46.02 39.32
N GLU A 575 3.28 -46.10 38.77
CA GLU A 575 4.47 -45.62 39.48
C GLU A 575 4.40 -44.10 39.70
N LEU A 576 3.99 -43.33 38.69
CA LEU A 576 3.77 -41.89 38.81
C LEU A 576 2.70 -41.55 39.85
N ARG A 577 1.62 -42.35 39.96
CA ARG A 577 0.58 -42.16 40.99
C ARG A 577 1.13 -42.31 42.41
N LYS A 578 2.11 -43.19 42.65
CA LYS A 578 2.76 -43.29 43.97
C LYS A 578 3.57 -42.05 44.33
N LEU A 579 4.07 -41.33 43.32
CA LEU A 579 4.73 -40.04 43.47
C LEU A 579 3.73 -38.88 43.55
N ASN A 580 2.44 -39.16 43.73
CA ASN A 580 1.34 -38.19 43.80
C ASN A 580 1.10 -37.41 42.50
N VAL A 581 1.51 -37.95 41.34
CA VAL A 581 1.08 -37.40 40.05
C VAL A 581 -0.43 -37.60 39.89
N GLY A 582 -1.13 -36.54 39.52
CA GLY A 582 -2.58 -36.51 39.35
C GLY A 582 -3.01 -35.27 38.58
N PRO A 583 -4.31 -34.94 38.56
CA PRO A 583 -4.83 -33.77 37.86
C PRO A 583 -4.06 -32.49 38.20
N GLU A 584 -3.68 -31.72 37.17
CA GLU A 584 -2.90 -30.46 37.27
C GLU A 584 -1.43 -30.61 37.69
N VAL A 585 -0.93 -31.82 37.95
CA VAL A 585 0.48 -32.03 38.28
C VAL A 585 1.33 -32.00 37.01
N LEU A 586 2.33 -31.12 36.96
CA LEU A 586 3.29 -31.03 35.87
C LEU A 586 4.43 -32.04 36.05
N VAL A 587 4.71 -32.82 35.00
CA VAL A 587 5.79 -33.81 34.95
C VAL A 587 6.76 -33.42 33.84
N GLY A 588 8.02 -33.17 34.18
CA GLY A 588 9.06 -32.91 33.19
C GLY A 588 9.39 -34.18 32.42
N ILE A 589 9.62 -34.06 31.11
CA ILE A 589 10.12 -35.14 30.26
C ILE A 589 11.34 -34.65 29.46
N CYS A 590 12.51 -35.24 29.71
CA CYS A 590 13.77 -34.92 29.05
C CYS A 590 14.40 -36.20 28.50
N VAL A 591 14.04 -36.57 27.27
CA VAL A 591 14.44 -37.85 26.67
C VAL A 591 14.84 -37.69 25.21
N GLU A 592 15.65 -38.63 24.73
CA GLU A 592 15.87 -38.83 23.30
C GLU A 592 14.68 -39.58 22.67
N ARG A 593 14.61 -39.58 21.34
CA ARG A 593 13.50 -40.20 20.62
C ARG A 593 13.64 -41.72 20.62
N THR A 594 12.79 -42.39 21.39
CA THR A 594 12.69 -43.86 21.45
C THR A 594 11.22 -44.30 21.55
N LEU A 595 10.98 -45.62 21.63
CA LEU A 595 9.63 -46.14 21.91
C LEU A 595 9.12 -45.70 23.29
N GLU A 596 10.03 -45.65 24.27
CA GLU A 596 9.76 -45.24 25.65
C GLU A 596 9.24 -43.81 25.74
N MET A 597 9.72 -42.89 24.88
CA MET A 597 9.19 -41.52 24.81
C MET A 597 7.65 -41.51 24.64
N VAL A 598 7.09 -42.40 23.82
CA VAL A 598 5.63 -42.47 23.63
C VAL A 598 4.93 -43.12 24.84
N VAL A 599 5.58 -44.11 25.47
CA VAL A 599 5.14 -44.72 26.74
C VAL A 599 5.05 -43.65 27.84
N GLU A 600 6.02 -42.75 27.90
CA GLU A 600 6.11 -41.66 28.89
C GLU A 600 4.99 -40.65 28.76
N LEU A 601 4.78 -40.15 27.54
CA LEU A 601 3.71 -39.21 27.26
C LEU A 601 2.36 -39.80 27.66
N LEU A 602 2.07 -41.04 27.25
CA LEU A 602 0.83 -41.72 27.63
C LEU A 602 0.75 -42.03 29.13
N GLY A 603 1.84 -42.45 29.75
CA GLY A 603 1.91 -42.77 31.19
C GLY A 603 1.61 -41.56 32.07
N ILE A 604 2.17 -40.39 31.71
CA ILE A 604 1.88 -39.11 32.39
C ILE A 604 0.38 -38.77 32.28
N LEU A 605 -0.16 -38.81 31.06
CA LEU A 605 -1.58 -38.49 30.82
C LEU A 605 -2.53 -39.45 31.53
N LYS A 606 -2.18 -40.75 31.59
CA LYS A 606 -2.95 -41.78 32.32
C LYS A 606 -2.88 -41.61 33.84
N ALA A 607 -1.73 -41.23 34.38
CA ALA A 607 -1.60 -40.87 35.80
C ALA A 607 -2.44 -39.62 36.16
N GLY A 608 -2.81 -38.83 35.14
CA GLY A 608 -3.61 -37.61 35.25
C GLY A 608 -2.78 -36.33 35.24
N GLY A 609 -1.46 -36.43 35.09
CA GLY A 609 -0.56 -35.28 35.01
C GLY A 609 -0.49 -34.69 33.59
N ALA A 610 0.18 -33.55 33.49
CA ALA A 610 0.48 -32.88 32.22
C ALA A 610 1.99 -32.91 31.96
N TYR A 611 2.39 -33.25 30.74
CA TYR A 611 3.82 -33.33 30.41
C TYR A 611 4.40 -31.95 30.04
N VAL A 612 5.63 -31.72 30.47
CA VAL A 612 6.45 -30.56 30.12
C VAL A 612 7.69 -31.05 29.37
N PRO A 613 7.74 -30.95 28.03
CA PRO A 613 8.88 -31.42 27.27
C PRO A 613 10.08 -30.48 27.46
N LEU A 614 11.25 -31.08 27.70
CA LEU A 614 12.54 -30.44 27.80
C LEU A 614 13.48 -31.05 26.76
N ASP A 615 14.05 -30.22 25.90
CA ASP A 615 15.00 -30.68 24.90
C ASP A 615 16.40 -30.80 25.53
N PRO A 616 17.04 -31.99 25.55
CA PRO A 616 18.37 -32.16 26.13
C PRO A 616 19.46 -31.38 25.38
N LEU A 617 19.17 -30.83 24.20
CA LEU A 617 20.07 -29.95 23.44
C LEU A 617 19.92 -28.47 23.81
N TYR A 618 18.95 -28.10 24.65
CA TYR A 618 18.83 -26.72 25.12
C TYR A 618 19.96 -26.35 26.09
N PRO A 619 20.38 -25.06 26.12
CA PRO A 619 21.34 -24.59 27.11
C PRO A 619 20.83 -24.83 28.53
N THR A 620 21.75 -25.15 29.45
CA THR A 620 21.46 -25.46 30.85
C THR A 620 20.64 -24.36 31.54
N GLU A 621 20.90 -23.08 31.25
CA GLU A 621 20.14 -21.96 31.80
C GLU A 621 18.66 -21.98 31.36
N ARG A 622 18.38 -22.36 30.12
CA ARG A 622 17.01 -22.45 29.60
C ARG A 622 16.25 -23.60 30.25
N LEU A 623 16.92 -24.76 30.41
CA LEU A 623 16.36 -25.90 31.14
C LEU A 623 16.10 -25.55 32.60
N ALA A 624 17.01 -24.79 33.24
CA ALA A 624 16.87 -24.38 34.63
C ALA A 624 15.65 -23.46 34.79
N PHE A 625 15.49 -22.50 33.90
CA PHE A 625 14.33 -21.62 33.88
C PHE A 625 13.01 -22.38 33.72
N ILE A 626 12.94 -23.35 32.79
CA ILE A 626 11.71 -24.14 32.58
C ILE A 626 11.38 -24.95 33.84
N LEU A 627 12.37 -25.60 34.46
CA LEU A 627 12.17 -26.38 35.68
C LEU A 627 11.76 -25.49 36.87
N GLU A 628 12.33 -24.29 36.98
CA GLU A 628 11.97 -23.31 38.02
C GLU A 628 10.55 -22.77 37.82
N ASP A 629 10.18 -22.37 36.60
CA ASP A 629 8.88 -21.77 36.28
C ASP A 629 7.75 -22.80 36.37
N THR A 630 8.02 -24.09 36.07
CA THR A 630 7.04 -25.18 36.20
C THR A 630 6.94 -25.78 37.60
N GLN A 631 8.00 -25.71 38.40
CA GLN A 631 8.09 -26.40 39.69
C GLN A 631 7.72 -27.89 39.59
N ALA A 632 8.08 -28.55 38.48
CA ALA A 632 7.77 -29.95 38.25
C ALA A 632 8.32 -30.82 39.38
N SER A 633 7.45 -31.64 39.98
CA SER A 633 7.80 -32.49 41.13
C SER A 633 8.44 -33.81 40.73
N VAL A 634 8.21 -34.25 39.49
CA VAL A 634 8.75 -35.47 38.89
C VAL A 634 9.37 -35.13 37.53
N LEU A 635 10.52 -35.76 37.23
CA LEU A 635 11.22 -35.65 35.95
C LEU A 635 11.51 -37.05 35.40
N LEU A 636 11.03 -37.32 34.19
CA LEU A 636 11.34 -38.53 33.44
C LEU A 636 12.55 -38.27 32.53
N THR A 637 13.56 -39.13 32.61
CA THR A 637 14.76 -39.02 31.78
C THR A 637 15.47 -40.37 31.63
N GLN A 638 16.58 -40.36 30.87
CA GLN A 638 17.53 -41.46 30.74
C GLN A 638 18.77 -41.17 31.57
N GLN A 639 19.44 -42.18 32.11
CA GLN A 639 20.62 -42.00 32.95
C GLN A 639 21.74 -41.22 32.22
N SER A 640 21.88 -41.43 30.91
CA SER A 640 22.88 -40.75 30.06
C SER A 640 22.65 -39.24 29.92
N LEU A 641 21.44 -38.73 30.18
CA LEU A 641 21.08 -37.33 30.00
C LEU A 641 21.16 -36.50 31.28
N VAL A 642 21.38 -37.15 32.43
CA VAL A 642 21.38 -36.50 33.75
C VAL A 642 22.41 -35.39 33.87
N GLU A 643 23.61 -35.60 33.32
CA GLU A 643 24.68 -34.61 33.37
C GLU A 643 24.37 -33.34 32.55
N LYS A 644 23.40 -33.42 31.60
CA LYS A 644 22.94 -32.27 30.81
C LYS A 644 21.87 -31.45 31.53
N LEU A 645 21.25 -32.01 32.57
CA LEU A 645 20.21 -31.34 33.34
C LEU A 645 20.83 -30.41 34.40
N PRO A 646 20.24 -29.21 34.62
CA PRO A 646 20.65 -28.33 35.71
C PRO A 646 20.28 -28.94 37.07
N GLN A 647 20.85 -28.41 38.14
CA GLN A 647 20.44 -28.80 39.50
C GLN A 647 18.95 -28.50 39.72
N HIS A 648 18.18 -29.50 40.13
CA HIS A 648 16.73 -29.39 40.34
C HIS A 648 16.28 -30.19 41.57
N GLN A 649 15.05 -29.93 42.03
CA GLN A 649 14.45 -30.62 43.19
C GLN A 649 13.48 -31.76 42.78
N ALA A 650 13.22 -31.92 41.48
CA ALA A 650 12.32 -32.96 40.98
C ALA A 650 12.84 -34.37 41.32
N ARG A 651 11.92 -35.28 41.66
CA ARG A 651 12.21 -36.71 41.77
C ARG A 651 12.42 -37.27 40.37
N VAL A 652 13.62 -37.76 40.10
CA VAL A 652 13.97 -38.35 38.79
C VAL A 652 13.58 -39.82 38.75
N ILE A 653 12.99 -40.25 37.64
CA ILE A 653 12.83 -41.66 37.27
C ILE A 653 13.68 -41.91 36.02
N TYR A 654 14.58 -42.90 36.09
CA TYR A 654 15.43 -43.30 34.97
C TYR A 654 14.81 -44.46 34.21
N LEU A 655 14.34 -44.24 33.00
CA LEU A 655 13.56 -45.25 32.29
C LEU A 655 14.42 -46.31 31.59
N ASP A 656 15.72 -46.11 31.51
CA ASP A 656 16.69 -47.09 31.05
C ASP A 656 17.16 -48.03 32.18
N THR A 657 17.13 -47.59 33.44
CA THR A 657 17.65 -48.36 34.59
C THR A 657 16.62 -48.74 35.64
N ASP A 658 15.61 -47.91 35.89
CA ASP A 658 14.53 -48.19 36.85
C ASP A 658 13.36 -48.98 36.23
N TRP A 659 13.40 -49.25 34.92
CA TRP A 659 12.27 -49.86 34.19
C TRP A 659 11.80 -51.20 34.74
N GLN A 660 12.72 -51.98 35.33
CA GLN A 660 12.36 -53.28 35.92
C GLN A 660 11.46 -53.10 37.16
N ALA A 661 11.67 -52.03 37.94
CA ALA A 661 10.79 -51.67 39.05
C ALA A 661 9.44 -51.14 38.53
N VAL A 662 9.46 -50.30 37.48
CA VAL A 662 8.22 -49.80 36.84
C VAL A 662 7.36 -50.95 36.30
N LYS A 663 7.97 -51.96 35.66
CA LYS A 663 7.27 -53.15 35.14
C LYS A 663 6.65 -54.04 36.23
N ALA A 664 7.02 -53.88 37.49
CA ALA A 664 6.39 -54.61 38.60
C ALA A 664 5.00 -54.05 38.95
N GLU A 665 4.63 -52.89 38.41
CA GLU A 665 3.32 -52.27 38.62
C GLU A 665 2.19 -52.99 37.90
N ASN A 666 0.96 -52.53 38.15
CA ASN A 666 -0.24 -53.08 37.52
C ASN A 666 -0.31 -52.78 36.02
N THR A 667 -0.94 -53.70 35.28
CA THR A 667 -1.13 -53.60 33.82
C THR A 667 -2.44 -52.94 33.40
N TYR A 668 -3.40 -52.74 34.31
CA TYR A 668 -4.67 -52.05 34.06
C TYR A 668 -4.54 -50.54 34.27
N ALA A 669 -5.36 -49.73 33.59
CA ALA A 669 -5.29 -48.27 33.69
C ALA A 669 -5.64 -47.78 35.12
N PRO A 670 -4.90 -46.80 35.68
CA PRO A 670 -5.21 -46.25 37.00
C PRO A 670 -6.44 -45.33 36.97
N VAL A 671 -7.16 -45.25 38.10
CA VAL A 671 -8.20 -44.22 38.30
C VAL A 671 -7.53 -42.92 38.75
N SER A 672 -7.31 -42.01 37.80
CA SER A 672 -6.57 -40.76 38.04
C SER A 672 -7.45 -39.59 38.51
N GLY A 673 -8.74 -39.59 38.16
CA GLY A 673 -9.67 -38.47 38.43
C GLY A 673 -9.51 -37.28 37.49
N VAL A 674 -8.73 -37.42 36.42
CA VAL A 674 -8.53 -36.41 35.37
C VAL A 674 -9.82 -36.12 34.62
N LYS A 675 -9.99 -34.86 34.24
CA LYS A 675 -11.15 -34.34 33.50
C LYS A 675 -10.68 -33.64 32.21
N PRO A 676 -11.57 -33.45 31.23
CA PRO A 676 -11.20 -32.83 29.95
C PRO A 676 -10.69 -31.40 30.05
N ASN A 677 -11.04 -30.66 31.11
CA ASN A 677 -10.55 -29.31 31.35
C ASN A 677 -9.22 -29.28 32.13
N ASN A 678 -8.66 -30.42 32.53
CA ASN A 678 -7.32 -30.48 33.10
C ASN A 678 -6.26 -30.34 32.01
N LEU A 679 -5.07 -29.88 32.42
CA LEU A 679 -3.93 -29.75 31.51
C LEU A 679 -3.52 -31.12 30.95
N ALA A 680 -3.25 -31.16 29.65
CA ALA A 680 -2.63 -32.30 28.98
C ALA A 680 -1.12 -32.08 28.84
N TYR A 681 -0.72 -30.86 28.46
CA TYR A 681 0.69 -30.52 28.29
C TYR A 681 0.93 -29.04 28.40
N LEU A 682 2.21 -28.69 28.55
CA LEU A 682 2.70 -27.33 28.55
C LEU A 682 3.95 -27.22 27.68
N ILE A 683 3.85 -26.47 26.59
CA ILE A 683 4.96 -26.24 25.65
C ILE A 683 5.47 -24.81 25.79
N TYR A 684 6.78 -24.65 25.97
CA TYR A 684 7.42 -23.33 26.07
C TYR A 684 7.70 -22.73 24.69
N THR A 685 7.34 -21.46 24.53
CA THR A 685 7.62 -20.65 23.34
C THR A 685 8.51 -19.45 23.69
N SER A 686 9.13 -18.82 22.69
CA SER A 686 9.92 -17.58 22.86
C SER A 686 9.03 -16.45 23.40
N GLY A 687 9.62 -15.53 24.18
CA GLY A 687 8.89 -14.45 24.83
C GLY A 687 9.46 -13.08 24.49
N SER A 688 8.59 -12.12 24.20
CA SER A 688 8.97 -10.75 23.82
C SER A 688 9.73 -9.98 24.93
N THR A 689 9.65 -10.44 26.18
CA THR A 689 10.40 -9.91 27.33
C THR A 689 11.78 -10.55 27.51
N GLY A 690 12.19 -11.44 26.60
CA GLY A 690 13.44 -12.18 26.68
C GLY A 690 13.39 -13.46 27.54
N LYS A 691 12.24 -13.80 28.13
CA LYS A 691 12.04 -15.05 28.89
C LYS A 691 11.01 -15.96 28.21
N PRO A 692 11.27 -17.27 28.07
CA PRO A 692 10.30 -18.22 27.54
C PRO A 692 8.98 -18.20 28.30
N LYS A 693 7.88 -18.54 27.61
CA LYS A 693 6.52 -18.60 28.18
C LYS A 693 5.88 -19.97 27.93
N GLY A 694 5.38 -20.59 28.99
CA GLY A 694 4.72 -21.90 28.93
C GLY A 694 3.26 -21.78 28.51
N VAL A 695 2.89 -22.35 27.36
CA VAL A 695 1.50 -22.39 26.86
C VAL A 695 0.80 -23.61 27.43
N ALA A 696 -0.23 -23.40 28.24
CA ALA A 696 -0.93 -24.46 28.96
C ALA A 696 -2.15 -24.96 28.18
N ILE A 697 -2.10 -26.20 27.69
CA ILE A 697 -3.15 -26.81 26.85
C ILE A 697 -3.94 -27.85 27.64
N GLU A 698 -5.26 -27.82 27.49
CA GLU A 698 -6.18 -28.75 28.14
C GLU A 698 -6.46 -29.98 27.25
N HIS A 699 -6.86 -31.08 27.87
CA HIS A 699 -7.23 -32.30 27.16
C HIS A 699 -8.29 -32.08 26.09
N ARG A 700 -9.38 -31.36 26.42
CA ARG A 700 -10.50 -31.10 25.51
C ARG A 700 -10.10 -30.37 24.23
N SER A 701 -9.10 -29.47 24.32
CA SER A 701 -8.60 -28.71 23.16
C SER A 701 -7.87 -29.63 22.21
N THR A 702 -7.04 -30.53 22.76
CA THR A 702 -6.34 -31.55 21.95
C THR A 702 -7.31 -32.56 21.37
N VAL A 703 -8.30 -33.01 22.13
CA VAL A 703 -9.34 -33.94 21.66
C VAL A 703 -10.14 -33.35 20.49
N ALA A 704 -10.43 -32.05 20.51
CA ALA A 704 -11.06 -31.38 19.37
C ALA A 704 -10.18 -31.43 18.10
N LEU A 705 -8.87 -31.17 18.23
CA LEU A 705 -7.91 -31.30 17.13
C LEU A 705 -7.88 -32.74 16.58
N MET A 706 -7.85 -33.74 17.47
CA MET A 706 -7.84 -35.16 17.07
C MET A 706 -9.11 -35.54 16.31
N ASP A 707 -10.27 -35.08 16.75
CA ASP A 707 -11.53 -35.38 16.08
C ASP A 707 -11.64 -34.65 14.73
N TRP A 708 -11.22 -33.40 14.64
CA TRP A 708 -11.10 -32.69 13.36
C TRP A 708 -10.21 -33.45 12.37
N ALA A 709 -9.04 -33.93 12.82
CA ALA A 709 -8.12 -34.69 11.98
C ALA A 709 -8.74 -36.01 11.51
N ARG A 710 -9.50 -36.71 12.37
CA ARG A 710 -10.24 -37.93 12.01
C ARG A 710 -11.24 -37.68 10.89
N GLN A 711 -11.93 -36.54 10.91
CA GLN A 711 -12.95 -36.20 9.92
C GLN A 711 -12.35 -35.77 8.57
N ASN A 712 -11.14 -35.19 8.58
CA ASN A 712 -10.54 -34.58 7.39
C ASN A 712 -9.49 -35.46 6.70
N PHE A 713 -8.90 -36.42 7.41
CA PHE A 713 -7.93 -37.36 6.84
C PHE A 713 -8.45 -38.80 6.98
N SER A 714 -8.48 -39.52 5.86
CA SER A 714 -8.95 -40.91 5.81
C SER A 714 -8.09 -41.85 6.66
N ALA A 715 -8.59 -43.06 6.92
CA ALA A 715 -7.84 -44.08 7.64
C ALA A 715 -6.55 -44.45 6.89
N GLU A 716 -6.60 -44.51 5.56
CA GLU A 716 -5.44 -44.81 4.69
C GLU A 716 -4.40 -43.70 4.75
N GLN A 717 -4.83 -42.44 4.77
CA GLN A 717 -3.91 -41.30 4.87
C GLN A 717 -3.17 -41.30 6.20
N ARG A 718 -3.87 -41.60 7.29
CA ARG A 718 -3.30 -41.63 8.65
C ARG A 718 -2.73 -42.99 9.05
N ALA A 719 -2.64 -43.95 8.13
CA ALA A 719 -2.21 -45.32 8.44
C ALA A 719 -0.78 -45.37 8.99
N GLY A 720 0.14 -44.57 8.44
CA GLY A 720 1.48 -44.38 8.97
C GLY A 720 1.89 -42.91 8.93
N VAL A 721 1.97 -42.30 10.11
CA VAL A 721 2.33 -40.89 10.27
C VAL A 721 3.78 -40.80 10.72
N LEU A 722 4.58 -40.04 9.98
CA LEU A 722 5.95 -39.74 10.38
C LEU A 722 5.95 -38.81 11.60
N ALA A 723 6.54 -39.25 12.70
CA ALA A 723 6.82 -38.46 13.88
C ALA A 723 8.31 -38.11 13.93
N SER A 724 8.63 -36.91 13.46
CA SER A 724 10.01 -36.42 13.31
C SER A 724 10.24 -35.06 13.97
N THR A 725 9.17 -34.38 14.39
CA THR A 725 9.22 -33.07 15.03
C THR A 725 9.51 -33.20 16.53
N SER A 726 10.38 -32.34 17.08
CA SER A 726 10.68 -32.33 18.52
C SER A 726 9.40 -32.23 19.36
N ILE A 727 9.32 -32.98 20.46
CA ILE A 727 8.17 -32.92 21.37
C ILE A 727 8.06 -31.59 22.12
N CYS A 728 9.10 -30.75 22.04
CA CYS A 728 9.06 -29.36 22.47
C CYS A 728 8.32 -28.44 21.48
N PHE A 729 7.79 -28.97 20.38
CA PHE A 729 7.02 -28.23 19.39
C PHE A 729 5.65 -28.88 19.17
N ASP A 730 4.60 -28.07 19.11
CA ASP A 730 3.20 -28.49 19.11
C ASP A 730 2.77 -29.28 17.86
N LEU A 731 3.51 -29.21 16.75
CA LEU A 731 3.32 -30.09 15.60
C LEU A 731 3.44 -31.58 15.96
N SER A 732 4.28 -31.92 16.94
CA SER A 732 4.44 -33.32 17.37
C SER A 732 3.15 -33.90 17.99
N VAL A 733 2.27 -33.04 18.50
CA VAL A 733 0.99 -33.46 19.10
C VAL A 733 0.11 -34.11 18.03
N PHE A 734 0.08 -33.55 16.81
CA PHE A 734 -0.59 -34.18 15.68
C PHE A 734 0.09 -35.50 15.31
N GLU A 735 1.42 -35.48 15.15
CA GLU A 735 2.21 -36.63 14.70
C GLU A 735 2.06 -37.87 15.61
N ILE A 736 1.90 -37.65 16.92
CA ILE A 736 1.81 -38.72 17.91
C ILE A 736 0.36 -39.11 18.18
N PHE A 737 -0.51 -38.17 18.53
CA PHE A 737 -1.82 -38.54 19.09
C PHE A 737 -2.89 -38.79 18.04
N VAL A 738 -2.80 -38.22 16.84
CA VAL A 738 -3.77 -38.49 15.76
C VAL A 738 -3.75 -39.95 15.32
N PRO A 739 -2.60 -40.56 14.96
CA PRO A 739 -2.58 -41.98 14.61
C PRO A 739 -2.99 -42.86 15.80
N LEU A 740 -2.49 -42.58 17.02
CA LEU A 740 -2.76 -43.41 18.21
C LEU A 740 -4.23 -43.39 18.65
N CYS A 741 -4.93 -42.27 18.54
CA CYS A 741 -6.36 -42.21 18.90
C CYS A 741 -7.26 -42.94 17.89
N TRP A 742 -6.77 -43.19 16.67
CA TRP A 742 -7.61 -43.55 15.53
C TRP A 742 -7.05 -44.68 14.65
N GLY A 743 -6.21 -45.54 15.21
CA GLY A 743 -5.82 -46.83 14.61
C GLY A 743 -4.67 -46.77 13.60
N GLY A 744 -3.95 -45.65 13.52
CA GLY A 744 -2.75 -45.52 12.69
C GLY A 744 -1.48 -45.93 13.44
N LYS A 745 -0.33 -45.84 12.76
CA LYS A 745 1.00 -46.10 13.32
C LYS A 745 1.79 -44.80 13.41
N VAL A 746 2.49 -44.61 14.54
CA VAL A 746 3.50 -43.56 14.71
C VAL A 746 4.85 -44.11 14.27
N ILE A 747 5.44 -43.54 13.23
CA ILE A 747 6.75 -43.94 12.72
C ILE A 747 7.77 -42.90 13.19
N LEU A 748 8.57 -43.26 14.19
CA LEU A 748 9.54 -42.36 14.80
C LEU A 748 10.81 -42.28 13.95
N ALA A 749 11.24 -41.06 13.66
CA ALA A 749 12.52 -40.76 13.00
C ALA A 749 13.27 -39.75 13.85
N GLU A 750 14.59 -39.83 14.04
CA GLU A 750 15.34 -38.81 14.83
C GLU A 750 15.14 -37.38 14.30
N ASN A 751 15.09 -37.23 12.98
CA ASN A 751 14.61 -36.04 12.30
C ASN A 751 14.12 -36.45 10.91
N ILE A 752 13.50 -35.50 10.19
CA ILE A 752 12.90 -35.79 8.88
C ILE A 752 13.90 -36.35 7.85
N LEU A 753 15.17 -35.95 7.89
CA LEU A 753 16.19 -36.35 6.92
C LEU A 753 16.63 -37.81 7.10
N HIS A 754 16.32 -38.42 8.25
CA HIS A 754 16.53 -39.85 8.49
C HIS A 754 15.44 -40.72 7.87
N LEU A 755 14.33 -40.15 7.40
CA LEU A 755 13.22 -40.90 6.78
C LEU A 755 13.69 -41.91 5.71
N PRO A 756 14.57 -41.57 4.75
CA PRO A 756 14.95 -42.49 3.68
C PRO A 756 15.71 -43.72 4.18
N SER A 757 16.35 -43.61 5.35
CA SER A 757 17.13 -44.69 5.98
C SER A 757 16.32 -45.54 6.95
N LEU A 758 15.07 -45.18 7.25
CA LEU A 758 14.26 -45.94 8.20
C LEU A 758 13.86 -47.31 7.62
N PRO A 759 13.94 -48.40 8.41
CA PRO A 759 13.41 -49.70 8.02
C PRO A 759 11.91 -49.63 7.63
N ALA A 760 11.14 -48.84 8.38
CA ALA A 760 9.70 -48.62 8.19
C ALA A 760 9.35 -47.49 7.21
N VAL A 761 10.30 -47.03 6.37
CA VAL A 761 10.06 -45.92 5.41
C VAL A 761 8.87 -46.17 4.47
N LYS A 762 8.61 -47.44 4.12
CA LYS A 762 7.50 -47.86 3.24
C LYS A 762 6.14 -47.82 3.92
N ASP A 763 6.10 -47.68 5.24
CA ASP A 763 4.84 -47.61 5.99
C ASP A 763 4.36 -46.15 6.13
N VAL A 764 5.18 -45.16 5.77
CA VAL A 764 4.83 -43.75 5.87
C VAL A 764 3.86 -43.37 4.74
N THR A 765 2.66 -42.92 5.12
CA THR A 765 1.59 -42.45 4.22
C THR A 765 1.36 -40.95 4.31
N LEU A 766 1.66 -40.35 5.46
CA LEU A 766 1.51 -38.91 5.74
C LEU A 766 2.78 -38.35 6.39
N ILE A 767 3.25 -37.22 5.83
CA ILE A 767 4.30 -36.40 6.44
C ILE A 767 3.67 -35.12 6.96
N ASN A 768 3.84 -34.84 8.24
CA ASN A 768 3.45 -33.59 8.89
C ASN A 768 4.71 -32.84 9.29
N THR A 769 4.94 -31.65 8.74
CA THR A 769 6.20 -30.92 8.98
C THR A 769 6.12 -29.45 8.58
N VAL A 770 7.25 -28.76 8.60
CA VAL A 770 7.40 -27.36 8.17
C VAL A 770 7.91 -27.27 6.73
N PRO A 771 7.56 -26.22 5.97
CA PRO A 771 8.02 -26.03 4.59
C PRO A 771 9.53 -26.18 4.39
N SER A 772 10.36 -25.63 5.28
CA SER A 772 11.83 -25.74 5.16
C SER A 772 12.32 -27.19 5.27
N ALA A 773 11.66 -28.00 6.09
CA ALA A 773 12.05 -29.38 6.38
C ALA A 773 11.69 -30.31 5.23
N ILE A 774 10.49 -30.18 4.66
CA ILE A 774 10.10 -30.97 3.48
C ILE A 774 10.92 -30.57 2.25
N ALA A 775 11.33 -29.30 2.12
CA ALA A 775 12.17 -28.85 1.02
C ALA A 775 13.54 -29.53 1.02
N GLU A 776 14.15 -29.68 2.20
CA GLU A 776 15.42 -30.41 2.34
C GLU A 776 15.26 -31.90 2.04
N LEU A 777 14.19 -32.52 2.57
CA LEU A 777 13.89 -33.92 2.28
C LEU A 777 13.65 -34.16 0.78
N HIS A 778 12.94 -33.25 0.11
CA HIS A 778 12.72 -33.30 -1.33
C HIS A 778 14.04 -33.18 -2.10
N ARG A 779 14.94 -32.27 -1.70
CA ARG A 779 16.25 -32.05 -2.35
C ARG A 779 17.10 -33.31 -2.40
N ILE A 780 17.05 -34.13 -1.36
CA ILE A 780 17.78 -35.41 -1.29
C ILE A 780 17.00 -36.59 -1.89
N ASN A 781 15.87 -36.34 -2.58
CA ASN A 781 14.93 -37.35 -3.08
C ASN A 781 14.46 -38.34 -2.00
N GLY A 782 14.26 -37.83 -0.78
CA GLY A 782 13.98 -38.63 0.41
C GLY A 782 12.51 -38.91 0.69
N ILE A 783 11.57 -38.43 -0.13
CA ILE A 783 10.13 -38.64 0.08
C ILE A 783 9.72 -39.99 -0.52
N PRO A 784 9.29 -40.98 0.28
CA PRO A 784 8.96 -42.30 -0.25
C PRO A 784 7.68 -42.31 -1.09
N ALA A 785 7.60 -43.26 -2.02
CA ALA A 785 6.48 -43.40 -2.95
C ALA A 785 5.13 -43.73 -2.29
N THR A 786 5.15 -44.14 -1.02
CA THR A 786 3.94 -44.43 -0.22
C THR A 786 3.30 -43.17 0.36
N VAL A 787 4.01 -42.03 0.38
CA VAL A 787 3.48 -40.76 0.87
C VAL A 787 2.51 -40.19 -0.16
N GLY A 788 1.24 -40.14 0.24
CA GLY A 788 0.16 -39.53 -0.52
C GLY A 788 -0.24 -38.15 -0.02
N THR A 789 0.05 -37.84 1.25
CA THR A 789 -0.41 -36.63 1.94
C THR A 789 0.75 -35.91 2.62
N VAL A 790 0.86 -34.60 2.40
CA VAL A 790 1.85 -33.75 3.06
C VAL A 790 1.15 -32.58 3.73
N ASN A 791 1.30 -32.48 5.04
CA ASN A 791 0.79 -31.39 5.87
C ASN A 791 1.94 -30.43 6.17
N LEU A 792 1.80 -29.16 5.78
CA LEU A 792 2.81 -28.13 5.95
C LEU A 792 2.27 -27.00 6.84
N ALA A 793 3.00 -26.70 7.91
CA ALA A 793 2.61 -25.67 8.86
C ALA A 793 3.80 -24.91 9.43
N GLY A 794 3.54 -23.85 10.18
CA GLY A 794 4.56 -23.16 10.96
C GLY A 794 5.41 -22.15 10.17
N GLU A 795 5.32 -22.09 8.84
CA GLU A 795 6.01 -21.09 8.00
C GLU A 795 5.15 -20.71 6.78
N PRO A 796 5.38 -19.54 6.16
CA PRO A 796 4.80 -19.24 4.84
C PRO A 796 5.20 -20.30 3.81
N LEU A 797 4.26 -20.74 2.99
CA LEU A 797 4.43 -21.83 2.04
C LEU A 797 4.87 -21.29 0.66
N PRO A 798 6.09 -21.58 0.17
CA PRO A 798 6.52 -21.13 -1.15
C PRO A 798 5.82 -21.87 -2.28
N SER A 799 5.45 -21.15 -3.34
CA SER A 799 4.84 -21.71 -4.56
C SER A 799 5.67 -22.79 -5.22
N SER A 800 6.96 -22.49 -5.41
CA SER A 800 7.93 -23.37 -6.04
C SER A 800 8.06 -24.71 -5.32
N LEU A 801 7.95 -24.72 -3.99
CA LEU A 801 8.01 -25.95 -3.20
C LEU A 801 6.79 -26.83 -3.46
N VAL A 802 5.58 -26.27 -3.51
CA VAL A 802 4.36 -27.06 -3.75
C VAL A 802 4.34 -27.62 -5.17
N GLU A 803 4.76 -26.83 -6.16
CA GLU A 803 4.93 -27.32 -7.53
C GLU A 803 5.92 -28.49 -7.60
N GLN A 804 7.03 -28.41 -6.87
CA GLN A 804 8.02 -29.49 -6.77
C GLN A 804 7.44 -30.75 -6.12
N LEU A 805 6.68 -30.62 -5.03
CA LEU A 805 6.03 -31.75 -4.38
C LEU A 805 5.02 -32.43 -5.32
N TYR A 806 4.20 -31.66 -6.05
CA TYR A 806 3.22 -32.24 -6.96
C TYR A 806 3.81 -32.87 -8.24
N LYS A 807 5.08 -32.58 -8.58
CA LYS A 807 5.80 -33.34 -9.64
C LYS A 807 6.01 -34.80 -9.25
N GLN A 808 6.05 -35.11 -7.96
CA GLN A 808 6.05 -36.48 -7.48
C GLN A 808 4.61 -37.02 -7.51
N GLU A 809 4.30 -37.87 -8.51
CA GLU A 809 2.94 -38.33 -8.77
C GLU A 809 2.25 -39.01 -7.58
N THR A 810 3.05 -39.57 -6.65
CA THR A 810 2.55 -40.23 -5.44
C THR A 810 1.91 -39.23 -4.47
N ILE A 811 2.37 -37.97 -4.44
CA ILE A 811 1.80 -36.91 -3.62
C ILE A 811 0.47 -36.46 -4.24
N LYS A 812 -0.63 -36.83 -3.59
CA LYS A 812 -2.00 -36.51 -4.02
C LYS A 812 -2.50 -35.22 -3.41
N GLN A 813 -2.12 -34.93 -2.17
CA GLN A 813 -2.61 -33.78 -1.42
C GLN A 813 -1.49 -33.10 -0.63
N VAL A 814 -1.41 -31.78 -0.78
CA VAL A 814 -0.59 -30.89 0.04
C VAL A 814 -1.53 -29.94 0.76
N PHE A 815 -1.45 -29.91 2.09
CA PHE A 815 -2.23 -29.02 2.94
C PHE A 815 -1.34 -27.92 3.50
N ASN A 816 -1.82 -26.68 3.43
CA ASN A 816 -1.26 -25.56 4.16
C ASN A 816 -2.07 -25.37 5.44
N LEU A 817 -1.45 -25.58 6.60
CA LEU A 817 -2.10 -25.46 7.90
C LEU A 817 -1.49 -24.30 8.67
N TYR A 818 -2.34 -23.60 9.42
CA TYR A 818 -1.93 -22.48 10.24
C TYR A 818 -2.55 -22.60 11.63
N GLY A 819 -1.73 -22.36 12.64
CA GLY A 819 -2.17 -22.22 14.03
C GLY A 819 -1.00 -21.71 14.88
N PRO A 820 -1.27 -20.89 15.91
CA PRO A 820 -0.33 -20.64 16.98
C PRO A 820 -0.43 -21.73 18.07
N SER A 821 0.62 -21.90 18.87
CA SER A 821 0.60 -22.82 20.02
C SER A 821 -0.51 -22.52 21.01
N GLU A 822 -0.91 -21.25 21.12
CA GLU A 822 -2.01 -20.80 21.97
C GLU A 822 -3.41 -21.26 21.54
N ASP A 823 -3.54 -21.93 20.38
CA ASP A 823 -4.80 -22.53 19.90
C ASP A 823 -4.62 -24.01 19.49
N THR A 824 -3.71 -24.73 20.15
CA THR A 824 -3.54 -26.19 19.97
C THR A 824 -3.20 -26.61 18.53
N THR A 825 -1.98 -26.28 18.11
CA THR A 825 -1.36 -26.74 16.85
C THR A 825 -1.94 -26.11 15.57
N TYR A 826 -3.22 -26.34 15.24
CA TYR A 826 -3.85 -25.85 13.99
C TYR A 826 -5.21 -25.19 14.27
N SER A 827 -5.44 -24.05 13.61
CA SER A 827 -6.66 -23.25 13.70
C SER A 827 -7.35 -23.13 12.34
N THR A 828 -6.59 -23.14 11.25
CA THR A 828 -7.10 -23.09 9.87
C THR A 828 -6.34 -24.07 8.98
N TYR A 829 -6.95 -24.45 7.86
CA TYR A 829 -6.32 -25.31 6.86
C TYR A 829 -6.85 -25.04 5.44
N ALA A 830 -5.96 -25.22 4.45
CA ALA A 830 -6.27 -25.16 3.03
C ALA A 830 -5.70 -26.38 2.29
N LEU A 831 -6.50 -26.99 1.42
CA LEU A 831 -5.98 -27.90 0.39
C LEU A 831 -5.38 -27.07 -0.73
N VAL A 832 -4.08 -27.20 -0.94
CA VAL A 832 -3.36 -26.48 -1.98
C VAL A 832 -3.60 -27.15 -3.33
N LYS A 833 -4.27 -26.46 -4.26
CA LYS A 833 -4.60 -27.02 -5.59
C LYS A 833 -3.36 -27.03 -6.50
N ARG A 834 -3.22 -28.09 -7.32
CA ARG A 834 -2.12 -28.28 -8.28
C ARG A 834 -1.96 -27.15 -9.31
N GLU A 835 -3.06 -26.46 -9.64
CA GLU A 835 -3.14 -25.50 -10.75
C GLU A 835 -3.13 -24.02 -10.29
N LYS A 836 -3.10 -23.75 -8.98
CA LYS A 836 -3.15 -22.37 -8.45
C LYS A 836 -1.76 -21.90 -8.03
N SER A 837 -1.50 -20.61 -8.25
CA SER A 837 -0.24 -19.93 -7.92
C SER A 837 -0.27 -19.16 -6.59
N ASP A 838 -1.40 -19.15 -5.88
CA ASP A 838 -1.57 -18.41 -4.62
C ASP A 838 -1.53 -19.35 -3.41
N PHE A 839 -0.38 -19.32 -2.72
CA PHE A 839 0.00 -20.23 -1.62
C PHE A 839 0.04 -19.52 -0.26
N SER A 840 -0.32 -18.24 -0.23
CA SER A 840 -0.48 -17.45 1.01
C SER A 840 -1.81 -17.74 1.71
N ASN A 841 -2.70 -18.47 1.04
CA ASN A 841 -3.99 -18.88 1.56
C ASN A 841 -3.85 -19.96 2.64
N ILE A 842 -4.27 -19.64 3.86
CA ILE A 842 -4.32 -20.52 5.03
C ILE A 842 -5.70 -21.14 5.25
N GLY A 843 -6.64 -20.87 4.34
CA GLY A 843 -7.91 -21.56 4.19
C GLY A 843 -8.98 -21.10 5.15
N HIS A 844 -9.74 -22.06 5.68
CA HIS A 844 -10.88 -21.81 6.56
C HIS A 844 -10.60 -22.33 7.98
N PRO A 845 -11.31 -21.81 9.00
CA PRO A 845 -11.23 -22.34 10.35
C PRO A 845 -11.52 -23.84 10.40
N ILE A 846 -10.81 -24.56 11.28
CA ILE A 846 -11.12 -25.96 11.57
C ILE A 846 -12.39 -26.07 12.41
N ALA A 847 -12.92 -27.28 12.58
CA ALA A 847 -14.12 -27.53 13.37
C ALA A 847 -13.98 -26.95 14.79
N ASN A 848 -15.06 -26.35 15.30
CA ASN A 848 -15.17 -25.73 16.62
C ASN A 848 -14.17 -24.57 16.88
N THR A 849 -13.61 -24.00 15.82
CA THR A 849 -12.71 -22.83 15.85
C THR A 849 -13.34 -21.66 15.12
N GLN A 850 -13.30 -20.47 15.71
CA GLN A 850 -13.69 -19.23 15.05
C GLN A 850 -12.44 -18.41 14.75
N VAL A 851 -12.38 -17.78 13.59
CA VAL A 851 -11.32 -16.84 13.22
C VAL A 851 -11.98 -15.54 12.78
N TYR A 852 -11.56 -14.43 13.39
CA TYR A 852 -12.00 -13.08 13.09
C TYR A 852 -10.81 -12.25 12.61
N ILE A 853 -11.02 -11.44 11.57
CA ILE A 853 -10.03 -10.46 11.10
C ILE A 853 -10.51 -9.08 11.52
N LEU A 854 -9.78 -8.44 12.43
CA LEU A 854 -10.20 -7.20 13.09
C LEU A 854 -9.18 -6.08 12.90
N ASP A 855 -9.65 -4.83 12.91
CA ASP A 855 -8.78 -3.67 12.94
C ASP A 855 -8.19 -3.40 14.35
N ARG A 856 -7.38 -2.35 14.46
CA ARG A 856 -6.74 -1.93 15.72
C ARG A 856 -7.74 -1.56 16.83
N HIS A 857 -8.99 -1.27 16.47
CA HIS A 857 -10.10 -0.96 17.36
C HIS A 857 -11.02 -2.17 17.60
N LYS A 858 -10.60 -3.36 17.17
CA LYS A 858 -11.33 -4.63 17.29
C LYS A 858 -12.67 -4.63 16.55
N GLN A 859 -12.80 -3.83 15.49
CA GLN A 859 -13.94 -3.89 14.58
C GLN A 859 -13.64 -4.86 13.43
N PRO A 860 -14.64 -5.63 12.94
CA PRO A 860 -14.45 -6.46 11.75
C PRO A 860 -14.11 -5.61 10.53
N VAL A 861 -13.16 -6.07 9.73
CA VAL A 861 -12.75 -5.41 8.48
C VAL A 861 -13.49 -5.98 7.27
N PRO A 862 -13.69 -5.20 6.19
CA PRO A 862 -14.30 -5.71 4.97
C PRO A 862 -13.50 -6.84 4.31
N ILE A 863 -14.16 -7.62 3.44
CA ILE A 863 -13.48 -8.58 2.55
C ILE A 863 -12.42 -7.86 1.72
N GLY A 864 -11.22 -8.43 1.67
CA GLY A 864 -10.05 -7.88 0.96
C GLY A 864 -9.20 -6.90 1.78
N VAL A 865 -9.67 -6.42 2.92
CA VAL A 865 -8.96 -5.46 3.78
C VAL A 865 -8.11 -6.20 4.82
N LEU A 866 -6.88 -5.70 5.05
CA LEU A 866 -5.98 -6.26 6.05
C LEU A 866 -6.46 -5.96 7.47
N GLY A 867 -6.38 -6.96 8.35
CA GLY A 867 -6.56 -6.82 9.78
C GLY A 867 -5.79 -7.89 10.55
N GLU A 868 -5.83 -7.78 11.88
CA GLU A 868 -5.20 -8.73 12.79
C GLU A 868 -6.08 -9.98 12.97
N ILE A 869 -5.48 -11.17 13.00
CA ILE A 869 -6.16 -12.43 13.28
C ILE A 869 -6.45 -12.56 14.79
N TYR A 870 -7.71 -12.86 15.09
CA TYR A 870 -8.19 -13.25 16.42
C TYR A 870 -8.84 -14.63 16.34
N ILE A 871 -8.49 -15.52 17.25
CA ILE A 871 -8.95 -16.92 17.22
C ILE A 871 -9.78 -17.22 18.46
N GLY A 872 -10.92 -17.88 18.28
CA GLY A 872 -11.82 -18.34 19.34
C GLY A 872 -12.15 -19.82 19.17
N GLY A 873 -12.80 -20.40 20.18
CA GLY A 873 -13.30 -21.78 20.11
C GLY A 873 -12.60 -22.73 21.07
N CYS A 874 -12.75 -24.04 20.83
CA CYS A 874 -12.31 -25.07 21.76
C CYS A 874 -10.80 -25.34 21.71
N GLY A 875 -10.11 -24.93 20.65
CA GLY A 875 -8.65 -25.06 20.50
C GLY A 875 -7.87 -24.17 21.47
N LEU A 876 -8.50 -23.14 22.04
CA LEU A 876 -7.82 -22.15 22.86
C LEU A 876 -7.14 -22.76 24.08
N ALA A 877 -5.88 -22.36 24.28
CA ALA A 877 -5.13 -22.62 25.49
C ALA A 877 -5.85 -22.05 26.73
N ARG A 878 -5.56 -22.63 27.90
CA ARG A 878 -5.98 -22.04 29.17
C ARG A 878 -5.36 -20.65 29.35
N GLY A 879 -4.10 -20.51 28.96
CA GLY A 879 -3.32 -19.28 29.03
C GLY A 879 -1.83 -19.57 29.13
N TYR A 880 -1.07 -18.61 29.64
CA TYR A 880 0.35 -18.76 29.93
C TYR A 880 0.57 -19.10 31.41
N LEU A 881 1.37 -20.12 31.69
CA LEU A 881 1.73 -20.52 33.06
C LEU A 881 2.38 -19.35 33.80
N ASN A 882 1.91 -19.07 35.02
CA ASN A 882 2.48 -18.05 35.90
C ASN A 882 2.63 -16.65 35.26
N ARG A 883 1.77 -16.31 34.28
CA ARG A 883 1.77 -15.02 33.55
C ARG A 883 0.34 -14.52 33.35
N THR A 884 -0.36 -14.23 34.44
CA THR A 884 -1.77 -13.79 34.43
C THR A 884 -1.98 -12.50 33.63
N GLU A 885 -1.09 -11.52 33.77
CA GLU A 885 -1.18 -10.24 33.04
C GLU A 885 -1.06 -10.43 31.52
N LEU A 886 -0.05 -11.18 31.08
CA LEU A 886 0.13 -11.50 29.66
C LEU A 886 -1.04 -12.34 29.12
N THR A 887 -1.56 -13.25 29.93
CA THR A 887 -2.75 -14.04 29.59
C THR A 887 -3.96 -13.13 29.37
N ALA A 888 -4.25 -12.19 30.28
CA ALA A 888 -5.35 -11.25 30.13
C ALA A 888 -5.16 -10.31 28.92
N GLN A 889 -3.91 -9.96 28.60
CA GLN A 889 -3.59 -9.13 27.43
C GLN A 889 -3.81 -9.87 26.10
N LYS A 890 -3.48 -11.16 26.04
CA LYS A 890 -3.52 -11.96 24.80
C LYS A 890 -4.80 -12.76 24.62
N PHE A 891 -5.45 -13.19 25.70
CA PHE A 891 -6.73 -13.91 25.70
C PHE A 891 -7.83 -12.99 26.22
N ILE A 892 -8.40 -12.20 25.32
CA ILE A 892 -9.42 -11.20 25.63
C ILE A 892 -10.82 -11.83 25.64
N LEU A 893 -11.80 -11.16 26.23
CA LEU A 893 -13.21 -11.57 26.09
C LEU A 893 -13.65 -11.47 24.63
N ASN A 894 -14.47 -12.42 24.17
CA ASN A 894 -15.04 -12.41 22.83
C ASN A 894 -16.26 -11.47 22.78
N PRO A 895 -16.17 -10.29 22.12
CA PRO A 895 -17.27 -9.34 22.06
C PRO A 895 -18.38 -9.76 21.08
N PHE A 896 -18.18 -10.82 20.30
CA PHE A 896 -19.10 -11.30 19.27
C PHE A 896 -19.87 -12.55 19.68
N SER A 897 -19.57 -13.12 20.85
CA SER A 897 -20.25 -14.31 21.36
C SER A 897 -21.21 -13.97 22.49
N ASN A 898 -22.38 -14.61 22.48
CA ASN A 898 -23.34 -14.57 23.58
C ASN A 898 -23.02 -15.58 24.69
N GLN A 899 -22.00 -16.43 24.49
CA GLN A 899 -21.59 -17.44 25.47
C GLN A 899 -20.75 -16.79 26.57
N SER A 900 -21.21 -16.92 27.82
CA SER A 900 -20.46 -16.44 28.98
C SER A 900 -19.07 -17.08 29.05
N GLY A 901 -18.05 -16.25 29.24
CA GLY A 901 -16.65 -16.70 29.33
C GLY A 901 -15.99 -17.04 28.00
N SER A 902 -16.64 -16.81 26.85
CA SER A 902 -16.00 -16.94 25.54
C SER A 902 -14.82 -15.96 25.40
N ARG A 903 -13.70 -16.45 24.86
CA ARG A 903 -12.45 -15.69 24.72
C ARG A 903 -11.97 -15.69 23.28
N LEU A 904 -11.14 -14.69 22.94
CA LEU A 904 -10.37 -14.62 21.72
C LEU A 904 -8.88 -14.53 22.06
N TYR A 905 -8.05 -15.33 21.40
CA TYR A 905 -6.61 -15.17 21.37
C TYR A 905 -6.19 -14.20 20.27
N ARG A 906 -5.41 -13.18 20.65
CA ARG A 906 -4.84 -12.17 19.77
C ARG A 906 -3.48 -12.61 19.24
N THR A 907 -3.38 -12.98 17.96
CA THR A 907 -2.20 -13.67 17.44
C THR A 907 -1.02 -12.75 17.11
N GLY A 908 -1.30 -11.49 16.75
CA GLY A 908 -0.32 -10.55 16.20
C GLY A 908 -0.03 -10.75 14.71
N ASP A 909 -0.81 -11.58 14.01
CA ASP A 909 -0.65 -11.87 12.59
C ASP A 909 -1.64 -11.05 11.75
N LEU A 910 -1.19 -10.53 10.59
CA LEU A 910 -2.00 -9.83 9.61
C LEU A 910 -2.50 -10.77 8.53
N ALA A 911 -3.78 -10.65 8.21
CA ALA A 911 -4.44 -11.37 7.13
C ALA A 911 -5.61 -10.59 6.55
N ARG A 912 -6.21 -11.10 5.49
CA ARG A 912 -7.49 -10.63 4.94
C ARG A 912 -8.38 -11.81 4.53
N TYR A 913 -9.70 -11.59 4.56
CA TYR A 913 -10.63 -12.52 3.94
C TYR A 913 -10.61 -12.34 2.43
N LEU A 914 -10.65 -13.45 1.71
CA LEU A 914 -10.90 -13.50 0.28
C LEU A 914 -12.41 -13.60 0.00
N PRO A 915 -12.87 -13.33 -1.23
CA PRO A 915 -14.29 -13.38 -1.58
C PRO A 915 -14.97 -14.73 -1.36
N ASP A 916 -14.22 -15.83 -1.32
CA ASP A 916 -14.73 -17.17 -1.00
C ASP A 916 -14.78 -17.48 0.51
N GLY A 917 -14.41 -16.51 1.36
CA GLY A 917 -14.35 -16.65 2.81
C GLY A 917 -13.07 -17.31 3.32
N SER A 918 -12.14 -17.71 2.43
CA SER A 918 -10.83 -18.21 2.85
C SER A 918 -9.93 -17.06 3.29
N ILE A 919 -8.89 -17.38 4.05
CA ILE A 919 -8.02 -16.39 4.70
C ILE A 919 -6.66 -16.38 4.01
N GLU A 920 -6.22 -15.20 3.57
CA GLU A 920 -4.87 -14.99 3.05
C GLU A 920 -3.98 -14.38 4.14
N TYR A 921 -2.89 -15.06 4.49
CA TYR A 921 -1.91 -14.61 5.47
C TYR A 921 -0.93 -13.61 4.84
N HIS A 922 -0.71 -12.47 5.50
CA HIS A 922 0.15 -11.40 5.00
C HIS A 922 1.46 -11.23 5.78
N GLY A 923 1.50 -11.62 7.07
CA GLY A 923 2.69 -11.50 7.89
C GLY A 923 2.38 -11.22 9.36
N ARG A 924 3.36 -10.67 10.08
CA ARG A 924 3.23 -10.27 11.49
C ARG A 924 3.15 -8.75 11.60
N ILE A 925 2.44 -8.26 12.62
CA ILE A 925 2.42 -6.84 12.99
C ILE A 925 3.70 -6.47 13.74
N ASP A 926 4.23 -7.41 14.53
CA ASP A 926 5.43 -7.25 15.34
C ASP A 926 6.68 -7.84 14.64
N TYR A 927 7.82 -7.76 15.31
CA TYR A 927 9.11 -8.28 14.81
C TYR A 927 9.31 -9.77 15.09
N GLN A 928 8.27 -10.48 15.52
CA GLN A 928 8.37 -11.93 15.67
C GLN A 928 8.41 -12.59 14.29
N ILE A 929 9.23 -13.61 14.18
CA ILE A 929 9.41 -14.34 12.92
C ILE A 929 9.14 -15.83 13.13
N LYS A 930 8.91 -16.52 12.01
CA LYS A 930 8.96 -17.98 11.89
C LYS A 930 10.19 -18.33 11.06
N LEU A 931 11.13 -19.08 11.63
CA LEU A 931 12.37 -19.50 10.99
C LEU A 931 12.61 -20.99 11.24
N ARG A 932 12.60 -21.79 10.17
CA ARG A 932 12.70 -23.25 10.21
C ARG A 932 11.65 -23.88 11.11
N GLY A 933 10.44 -23.32 11.10
CA GLY A 933 9.34 -23.69 11.98
C GLY A 933 9.39 -23.11 13.40
N PHE A 934 10.54 -22.61 13.85
CA PHE A 934 10.65 -22.02 15.18
C PHE A 934 10.06 -20.61 15.20
N ARG A 935 9.21 -20.37 16.20
CA ARG A 935 8.72 -19.04 16.53
C ARG A 935 9.80 -18.30 17.32
N ILE A 936 10.39 -17.26 16.74
CA ILE A 936 11.51 -16.52 17.32
C ILE A 936 11.11 -15.06 17.50
N GLU A 937 11.20 -14.59 18.75
CA GLU A 937 11.13 -13.17 19.07
C GLU A 937 12.51 -12.55 18.86
N LEU A 938 12.67 -11.70 17.84
CA LEU A 938 13.96 -11.04 17.58
C LEU A 938 14.44 -10.22 18.78
N GLY A 939 13.50 -9.64 19.53
CA GLY A 939 13.76 -8.93 20.77
C GLY A 939 14.41 -9.78 21.87
N GLU A 940 14.13 -11.09 21.94
CA GLU A 940 14.79 -11.99 22.92
C GLU A 940 16.29 -12.06 22.65
N ILE A 941 16.68 -12.16 21.37
CA ILE A 941 18.09 -12.16 20.96
C ILE A 941 18.74 -10.79 21.19
N GLU A 942 18.02 -9.70 20.85
CA GLU A 942 18.48 -8.32 21.07
C GLU A 942 18.74 -8.04 22.55
N ILE A 943 17.84 -8.46 23.44
CA ILE A 943 17.98 -8.30 24.89
C ILE A 943 19.20 -9.06 25.42
N VAL A 944 19.42 -10.31 24.99
CA VAL A 944 20.59 -11.07 25.43
C VAL A 944 21.88 -10.43 24.89
N LEU A 945 21.94 -10.04 23.62
CA LEU A 945 23.12 -9.37 23.04
C LEU A 945 23.45 -8.06 23.77
N ASN A 946 22.44 -7.28 24.16
CA ASN A 946 22.63 -6.04 24.93
C ASN A 946 23.13 -6.27 26.37
N GLN A 947 23.18 -7.52 26.86
CA GLN A 947 23.82 -7.85 28.15
C GLN A 947 25.34 -8.05 28.01
N HIS A 948 25.88 -8.14 26.79
CA HIS A 948 27.32 -8.29 26.58
C HIS A 948 28.04 -6.95 26.85
N PRO A 949 29.10 -6.90 27.71
CA PRO A 949 29.72 -5.64 28.15
C PRO A 949 30.27 -4.71 27.05
N ALA A 950 30.61 -5.26 25.88
CA ALA A 950 31.13 -4.49 24.75
C ALA A 950 30.06 -4.04 23.73
N VAL A 951 28.78 -4.39 23.96
CA VAL A 951 27.66 -4.09 23.06
C VAL A 951 26.84 -2.95 23.64
N GLN A 952 26.68 -1.87 22.89
CA GLN A 952 25.90 -0.70 23.29
C GLN A 952 24.44 -0.82 22.87
N GLU A 953 24.23 -1.12 21.59
CA GLU A 953 22.91 -1.30 21.01
C GLU A 953 22.95 -2.44 20.00
N THR A 954 21.84 -3.17 19.91
CA THR A 954 21.70 -4.32 19.01
C THR A 954 20.37 -4.27 18.28
N VAL A 955 20.40 -4.69 17.02
CA VAL A 955 19.21 -5.01 16.23
C VAL A 955 19.42 -6.35 15.55
N VAL A 956 18.45 -7.26 15.64
CA VAL A 956 18.49 -8.53 14.92
C VAL A 956 17.50 -8.48 13.77
N LYS A 957 17.90 -8.94 12.59
CA LYS A 957 17.07 -8.97 11.38
C LYS A 957 17.31 -10.26 10.61
N VAL A 958 16.28 -10.72 9.91
CA VAL A 958 16.36 -11.86 9.00
C VAL A 958 16.69 -11.38 7.59
N TRP A 959 17.65 -12.05 6.96
CA TRP A 959 17.95 -11.91 5.53
C TRP A 959 17.71 -13.24 4.82
N GLY A 960 17.26 -13.20 3.57
CA GLY A 960 17.04 -14.38 2.74
C GLY A 960 17.71 -14.26 1.38
N ASP A 961 18.06 -15.39 0.77
CA ASP A 961 18.47 -15.47 -0.64
C ASP A 961 17.25 -15.69 -1.58
N GLU A 962 17.48 -15.68 -2.90
CA GLU A 962 16.43 -15.90 -3.92
C GLU A 962 15.79 -17.30 -3.83
N LEU A 963 16.43 -18.25 -3.15
CA LEU A 963 15.93 -19.61 -2.92
C LEU A 963 15.10 -19.71 -1.62
N GLY A 964 14.95 -18.61 -0.89
CA GLY A 964 14.17 -18.53 0.35
C GLY A 964 14.92 -18.96 1.61
N ASN A 965 16.24 -19.18 1.56
CA ASN A 965 17.02 -19.55 2.75
C ASN A 965 17.21 -18.33 3.66
N LYS A 966 16.39 -18.28 4.72
CA LYS A 966 16.45 -17.22 5.72
C LYS A 966 17.54 -17.48 6.76
N ARG A 967 18.24 -16.43 7.19
CA ARG A 967 19.27 -16.44 8.26
C ARG A 967 19.12 -15.22 9.17
N LEU A 968 19.37 -15.42 10.46
CA LEU A 968 19.45 -14.33 11.44
C LEU A 968 20.80 -13.60 11.30
N ILE A 969 20.76 -12.27 11.38
CA ILE A 969 21.94 -11.39 11.38
C ILE A 969 21.79 -10.42 12.56
N GLY A 970 22.81 -10.34 13.41
CA GLY A 970 22.87 -9.35 14.50
C GLY A 970 23.65 -8.12 14.06
N TYR A 971 23.04 -6.95 14.14
CA TYR A 971 23.71 -5.68 13.94
C TYR A 971 24.10 -5.11 15.30
N ILE A 972 25.35 -4.69 15.44
CA ILE A 972 25.94 -4.32 16.72
C ILE A 972 26.58 -2.94 16.63
N VAL A 973 26.28 -2.09 17.61
CA VAL A 973 27.02 -0.85 17.91
C VAL A 973 27.82 -1.08 19.20
N THR A 974 29.06 -0.61 19.26
CA THR A 974 30.01 -0.89 20.36
C THR A 974 30.51 0.41 21.00
N GLU A 975 30.65 0.44 22.34
CA GLU A 975 31.21 1.61 23.07
C GLU A 975 32.74 1.73 23.04
N GLN A 976 33.46 0.62 22.83
CA GLN A 976 34.93 0.57 22.96
C GLN A 976 35.64 0.56 21.60
N GLU A 977 36.87 1.09 21.53
CA GLU A 977 37.76 0.96 20.35
C GLU A 977 38.07 -0.50 19.98
N LEU A 978 37.85 -1.45 20.91
CA LEU A 978 37.98 -2.89 20.71
C LEU A 978 36.59 -3.55 20.59
N ALA A 979 36.08 -3.66 19.36
CA ALA A 979 34.87 -4.42 19.07
C ALA A 979 35.07 -5.91 19.40
N PRO A 980 34.07 -6.60 19.99
CA PRO A 980 34.15 -8.04 20.22
C PRO A 980 34.21 -8.78 18.88
N SER A 981 34.99 -9.84 18.81
CA SER A 981 34.99 -10.71 17.63
C SER A 981 33.65 -11.44 17.48
N VAL A 982 33.29 -11.81 16.24
CA VAL A 982 32.11 -12.63 15.94
C VAL A 982 32.08 -13.91 16.79
N SER A 983 33.23 -14.54 17.00
CA SER A 983 33.37 -15.74 17.84
C SER A 983 33.05 -15.48 19.31
N GLN A 984 33.43 -14.32 19.87
CA GLN A 984 33.11 -13.95 21.25
C GLN A 984 31.60 -13.75 21.44
N LEU A 985 30.94 -13.06 20.50
CA LEU A 985 29.48 -12.86 20.54
C LEU A 985 28.71 -14.18 20.35
N HIS A 986 29.16 -15.06 19.44
CA HIS A 986 28.57 -16.40 19.31
C HIS A 986 28.74 -17.22 20.58
N ASN A 987 29.92 -17.24 21.20
CA ASN A 987 30.12 -17.98 22.44
C ASN A 987 29.23 -17.46 23.57
N PHE A 988 29.12 -16.13 23.70
CA PHE A 988 28.26 -15.50 24.69
C PHE A 988 26.76 -15.85 24.51
N LEU A 989 26.26 -15.85 23.27
CA LEU A 989 24.89 -16.23 22.99
C LEU A 989 24.63 -17.73 23.17
N LYS A 990 25.60 -18.58 22.80
CA LYS A 990 25.47 -20.05 22.86
C LYS A 990 25.22 -20.56 24.28
N GLU A 991 25.71 -19.86 25.29
CA GLU A 991 25.47 -20.19 26.71
C GLU A 991 24.02 -19.90 27.17
N ARG A 992 23.31 -19.01 26.48
CA ARG A 992 22.06 -18.38 26.95
C ARG A 992 20.85 -18.64 26.05
N LEU A 993 21.09 -18.89 24.75
CA LEU A 993 20.07 -19.05 23.73
C LEU A 993 20.18 -20.41 23.02
N PRO A 994 19.05 -21.03 22.62
CA PRO A 994 19.06 -22.21 21.77
C PRO A 994 19.73 -21.98 20.42
N GLU A 995 20.25 -23.06 19.81
CA GLU A 995 20.94 -23.02 18.53
C GLU A 995 20.13 -22.36 17.40
N TYR A 996 18.81 -22.60 17.34
CA TYR A 996 17.95 -22.01 16.30
C TYR A 996 17.75 -20.49 16.44
N MET A 997 18.07 -19.90 17.59
CA MET A 997 18.03 -18.44 17.82
C MET A 997 19.36 -17.76 17.55
N MET A 998 20.40 -18.52 17.19
CA MET A 998 21.73 -17.98 16.97
C MET A 998 21.81 -17.19 15.65
N PRO A 999 22.24 -15.91 15.67
CA PRO A 999 22.64 -15.21 14.46
C PRO A 999 23.72 -16.00 13.70
N SER A 1000 23.64 -15.97 12.37
CA SER A 1000 24.62 -16.62 11.51
C SER A 1000 25.91 -15.82 11.37
N THR A 1001 25.83 -14.50 11.54
CA THR A 1001 26.96 -13.57 11.59
C THR A 1001 26.52 -12.24 12.23
N PHE A 1002 27.49 -11.36 12.50
CA PHE A 1002 27.26 -10.02 13.00
C PHE A 1002 27.81 -8.93 12.06
N VAL A 1003 27.08 -7.82 11.97
CA VAL A 1003 27.48 -6.63 11.21
C VAL A 1003 27.70 -5.49 12.20
N PHE A 1004 28.92 -4.98 12.25
CA PHE A 1004 29.28 -3.88 13.16
C PHE A 1004 29.02 -2.54 12.48
N LEU A 1005 28.30 -1.67 13.18
CA LEU A 1005 27.97 -0.32 12.73
C LEU A 1005 28.53 0.69 13.73
N SER A 1006 28.97 1.84 13.23
CA SER A 1006 29.36 2.96 14.08
C SER A 1006 28.16 3.61 14.76
N ASN A 1007 26.98 3.63 14.11
CA ASN A 1007 25.69 4.02 14.66
C ASN A 1007 24.57 3.34 13.87
N PHE A 1008 23.39 3.18 14.47
CA PHE A 1008 22.22 2.73 13.73
C PHE A 1008 21.66 3.83 12.82
N PRO A 1009 21.19 3.50 11.60
CA PRO A 1009 20.39 4.42 10.81
C PRO A 1009 19.11 4.71 11.59
N LEU A 1010 18.80 6.00 11.77
CA LEU A 1010 17.60 6.44 12.47
C LEU A 1010 16.59 7.00 11.47
N THR A 1011 15.31 6.81 11.77
CA THR A 1011 14.20 7.57 11.20
C THR A 1011 14.30 9.03 11.66
N PRO A 1012 13.65 9.99 10.97
CA PRO A 1012 13.58 11.39 11.42
C PRO A 1012 13.05 11.56 12.85
N ASN A 1013 12.27 10.60 13.35
CA ASN A 1013 11.72 10.55 14.72
C ASN A 1013 12.68 9.92 15.76
N GLY A 1014 13.94 9.67 15.41
CA GLY A 1014 14.95 9.11 16.32
C GLY A 1014 14.79 7.62 16.65
N LYS A 1015 13.87 6.90 15.99
CA LYS A 1015 13.76 5.43 16.09
C LYS A 1015 14.70 4.77 15.08
N ILE A 1016 15.25 3.60 15.40
CA ILE A 1016 16.06 2.80 14.48
C ILE A 1016 15.26 2.44 13.21
N ASP A 1017 15.82 2.75 12.05
CA ASP A 1017 15.28 2.39 10.74
C ASP A 1017 15.83 1.03 10.27
N ARG A 1018 15.09 -0.04 10.59
CA ARG A 1018 15.46 -1.42 10.22
C ARG A 1018 15.49 -1.65 8.70
N HIS A 1019 14.86 -0.80 7.89
CA HIS A 1019 14.87 -0.92 6.43
C HIS A 1019 16.18 -0.42 5.82
N LYS A 1020 16.82 0.56 6.46
CA LYS A 1020 18.13 1.11 6.06
C LYS A 1020 19.34 0.36 6.61
N LEU A 1021 19.13 -0.73 7.36
CA LEU A 1021 20.23 -1.58 7.81
C LEU A 1021 20.96 -2.20 6.59
N PRO A 1022 22.29 -2.12 6.53
CA PRO A 1022 23.04 -2.56 5.35
C PRO A 1022 22.94 -4.07 5.16
N GLN A 1023 22.87 -4.52 3.90
CA GLN A 1023 22.88 -5.95 3.58
C GLN A 1023 24.20 -6.61 3.99
N PRO A 1024 24.21 -7.89 4.42
CA PRO A 1024 25.43 -8.66 4.64
C PRO A 1024 26.26 -8.82 3.34
N ASP A 1025 27.59 -8.85 3.45
CA ASP A 1025 28.50 -8.81 2.29
C ASP A 1025 28.30 -9.94 1.25
N TRP A 1026 27.79 -11.11 1.65
CA TRP A 1026 27.51 -12.25 0.78
C TRP A 1026 26.21 -12.12 -0.05
N LEU A 1027 25.44 -11.05 0.19
CA LEU A 1027 24.26 -10.64 -0.60
C LEU A 1027 24.52 -9.35 -1.39
N ARG A 1028 25.75 -8.83 -1.42
CA ARG A 1028 26.12 -7.61 -2.15
C ARG A 1028 26.76 -7.94 -3.50
N PRO A 1029 26.03 -7.90 -4.63
CA PRO A 1029 26.63 -7.83 -5.95
C PRO A 1029 27.25 -6.45 -6.25
N ASP A 1030 27.00 -5.43 -5.42
CA ASP A 1030 27.06 -4.01 -5.83
C ASP A 1030 28.15 -3.16 -5.14
N LEU A 1031 29.06 -3.75 -4.37
CA LEU A 1031 30.17 -2.98 -3.76
C LEU A 1031 31.27 -2.65 -4.78
N GLN A 1032 30.93 -1.79 -5.75
CA GLN A 1032 31.85 -0.90 -6.47
C GLN A 1032 31.06 0.11 -7.33
N ALA A 1033 30.26 0.99 -6.71
CA ALA A 1033 29.83 2.24 -7.36
C ALA A 1033 31.03 3.21 -7.43
N THR A 1034 32.03 2.82 -8.23
CA THR A 1034 33.16 3.63 -8.64
C THR A 1034 32.72 4.38 -9.88
N TYR A 1035 32.94 5.69 -9.97
CA TYR A 1035 32.69 6.45 -11.20
C TYR A 1035 33.21 5.70 -12.44
N VAL A 1036 32.30 5.28 -13.33
CA VAL A 1036 32.64 4.60 -14.58
C VAL A 1036 32.53 5.59 -15.72
N ALA A 1037 33.66 5.84 -16.41
CA ALA A 1037 33.71 6.76 -17.53
C ALA A 1037 33.01 6.19 -18.80
N PRO A 1038 32.48 7.04 -19.69
CA PRO A 1038 31.91 6.61 -20.98
C PRO A 1038 32.85 5.73 -21.81
N ARG A 1039 32.41 4.51 -22.13
CA ARG A 1039 33.17 3.44 -22.78
C ARG A 1039 33.13 3.53 -24.30
N ASN A 1040 32.01 4.03 -24.85
CA ASN A 1040 31.81 4.13 -26.30
C ASN A 1040 31.39 5.56 -26.74
N GLN A 1041 31.35 5.80 -28.06
CA GLN A 1041 31.05 7.11 -28.63
C GLN A 1041 29.64 7.60 -28.29
N LEU A 1042 28.67 6.68 -28.19
CA LEU A 1042 27.29 7.01 -27.87
C LEU A 1042 27.14 7.42 -26.40
N GLU A 1043 27.75 6.67 -25.48
CA GLU A 1043 27.85 7.04 -24.06
C GLU A 1043 28.55 8.39 -23.87
N LYS A 1044 29.60 8.69 -24.65
CA LYS A 1044 30.29 10.00 -24.60
C LYS A 1044 29.37 11.16 -25.03
N ILE A 1045 28.59 10.96 -26.08
CA ILE A 1045 27.61 11.96 -26.56
C ILE A 1045 26.56 12.21 -25.48
N ILE A 1046 25.98 11.15 -24.93
CA ILE A 1046 24.95 11.23 -23.88
C ILE A 1046 25.53 11.92 -22.63
N ALA A 1047 26.72 11.53 -22.17
CA ALA A 1047 27.40 12.14 -21.01
C ALA A 1047 27.66 13.64 -21.20
N THR A 1048 28.11 14.05 -22.39
CA THR A 1048 28.35 15.48 -22.70
C THR A 1048 27.05 16.28 -22.65
N ILE A 1049 25.97 15.73 -23.22
CA ILE A 1049 24.66 16.38 -23.21
C ILE A 1049 24.14 16.49 -21.77
N TRP A 1050 24.33 15.46 -20.95
CA TRP A 1050 23.94 15.48 -19.53
C TRP A 1050 24.72 16.51 -18.73
N GLN A 1051 26.03 16.60 -18.91
CA GLN A 1051 26.87 17.63 -18.26
C GLN A 1051 26.39 19.04 -18.62
N ASP A 1052 26.11 19.30 -19.90
CA ASP A 1052 25.65 20.61 -20.38
C ASP A 1052 24.27 20.99 -19.84
N VAL A 1053 23.35 20.02 -19.74
CA VAL A 1053 21.96 20.28 -19.37
C VAL A 1053 21.77 20.28 -17.85
N LEU A 1054 22.38 19.32 -17.13
CA LEU A 1054 22.32 19.19 -15.68
C LEU A 1054 23.29 20.13 -14.95
N ARG A 1055 24.26 20.71 -15.65
CA ARG A 1055 25.34 21.55 -15.10
C ARG A 1055 26.17 20.83 -14.04
N VAL A 1056 26.51 19.57 -14.31
CA VAL A 1056 27.38 18.72 -13.46
C VAL A 1056 28.76 18.54 -14.09
N ASP A 1057 29.82 18.48 -13.26
CA ASP A 1057 31.21 18.36 -13.74
C ASP A 1057 31.49 17.01 -14.42
N LYS A 1058 30.94 15.92 -13.88
CA LYS A 1058 31.09 14.54 -14.40
C LYS A 1058 29.78 13.79 -14.25
N ALA A 1059 29.38 13.08 -15.31
CA ALA A 1059 28.30 12.08 -15.29
C ALA A 1059 28.90 10.70 -15.60
N GLY A 1060 28.90 9.81 -14.62
CA GLY A 1060 29.27 8.40 -14.75
C GLY A 1060 28.22 7.60 -15.51
N ILE A 1061 28.62 6.50 -16.16
CA ILE A 1061 27.68 5.80 -17.04
C ILE A 1061 26.52 5.11 -16.31
N ASP A 1062 26.71 4.77 -15.05
CA ASP A 1062 25.70 4.14 -14.20
C ASP A 1062 25.03 5.13 -13.24
N ASP A 1063 25.41 6.42 -13.33
CA ASP A 1063 24.74 7.49 -12.58
C ASP A 1063 23.31 7.64 -13.09
N ASN A 1064 22.36 7.77 -12.17
CA ASN A 1064 20.97 7.96 -12.50
C ASN A 1064 20.68 9.43 -12.82
N PHE A 1065 20.00 9.69 -13.94
CA PHE A 1065 19.60 11.02 -14.41
C PHE A 1065 18.90 11.86 -13.32
N PHE A 1066 17.98 11.25 -12.58
CA PHE A 1066 17.14 11.94 -11.60
C PHE A 1066 17.90 12.23 -10.30
N GLU A 1067 18.81 11.34 -9.91
CA GLU A 1067 19.68 11.53 -8.74
C GLU A 1067 20.68 12.68 -8.96
N LEU A 1068 21.10 12.90 -10.21
CA LEU A 1068 21.94 14.04 -10.60
C LEU A 1068 21.17 15.38 -10.67
N GLY A 1069 19.95 15.45 -10.12
CA GLY A 1069 19.10 16.65 -10.15
C GLY A 1069 18.33 16.84 -11.46
N GLY A 1070 18.33 15.82 -12.34
CA GLY A 1070 17.56 15.82 -13.56
C GLY A 1070 16.05 15.78 -13.30
N HIS A 1071 15.30 16.58 -14.03
CA HIS A 1071 13.84 16.55 -14.00
C HIS A 1071 13.28 16.52 -15.42
N SER A 1072 11.96 16.31 -15.51
CA SER A 1072 11.21 16.18 -16.76
C SER A 1072 11.54 17.23 -17.83
N LEU A 1073 11.73 18.50 -17.42
CA LEU A 1073 12.05 19.59 -18.35
C LEU A 1073 13.47 19.46 -18.95
N LEU A 1074 14.44 19.10 -18.10
CA LEU A 1074 15.82 18.84 -18.55
C LEU A 1074 15.87 17.61 -19.46
N MET A 1075 15.04 16.60 -19.19
CA MET A 1075 14.92 15.43 -20.05
C MET A 1075 14.47 15.79 -21.48
N ILE A 1076 13.57 16.75 -21.65
CA ILE A 1076 13.16 17.25 -22.99
C ILE A 1076 14.34 17.88 -23.72
N GLN A 1077 15.14 18.70 -23.03
CA GLN A 1077 16.30 19.35 -23.64
C GLN A 1077 17.34 18.31 -24.08
N ILE A 1078 17.56 17.28 -23.26
CA ILE A 1078 18.45 16.16 -23.60
C ILE A 1078 17.89 15.37 -24.78
N HIS A 1079 16.60 15.04 -24.74
CA HIS A 1079 15.90 14.32 -25.78
C HIS A 1079 16.02 15.01 -27.13
N LYS A 1080 15.72 16.32 -27.18
CA LYS A 1080 15.80 17.11 -28.40
C LYS A 1080 17.23 17.21 -28.92
N ARG A 1081 18.21 17.46 -28.04
CA ARG A 1081 19.63 17.48 -28.42
C ARG A 1081 20.09 16.11 -28.94
N LEU A 1082 19.63 15.02 -28.33
CA LEU A 1082 19.92 13.65 -28.79
C LEU A 1082 19.30 13.39 -30.16
N GLN A 1083 18.02 13.71 -30.38
CA GLN A 1083 17.36 13.59 -31.70
C GLN A 1083 18.07 14.44 -32.76
N ASP A 1084 18.45 15.67 -32.43
CA ASP A 1084 19.11 16.59 -33.35
C ASP A 1084 20.52 16.11 -33.74
N ILE A 1085 21.25 15.50 -32.80
CA ILE A 1085 22.62 14.97 -33.01
C ILE A 1085 22.58 13.60 -33.69
N LEU A 1086 21.72 12.69 -33.24
CA LEU A 1086 21.67 11.31 -33.70
C LEU A 1086 20.81 11.13 -34.96
N LYS A 1087 19.94 12.10 -35.28
CA LYS A 1087 18.97 12.04 -36.39
C LYS A 1087 18.11 10.76 -36.36
N GLN A 1088 17.73 10.35 -35.15
CA GLN A 1088 16.87 9.20 -34.88
C GLN A 1088 15.64 9.65 -34.09
N ASP A 1089 14.49 9.07 -34.40
CA ASP A 1089 13.28 9.24 -33.61
C ASP A 1089 13.41 8.41 -32.34
N ILE A 1090 13.74 9.08 -31.24
CA ILE A 1090 13.80 8.48 -29.91
C ILE A 1090 12.42 8.68 -29.29
N PHE A 1091 11.86 7.65 -28.64
CA PHE A 1091 10.66 7.82 -27.81
C PHE A 1091 11.06 8.28 -26.40
N MET A 1092 10.47 9.37 -25.91
CA MET A 1092 10.84 9.96 -24.62
C MET A 1092 10.62 9.02 -23.44
N LEU A 1093 9.58 8.18 -23.48
CA LEU A 1093 9.30 7.16 -22.46
C LEU A 1093 10.51 6.23 -22.22
N ASN A 1094 11.31 5.94 -23.25
CA ASN A 1094 12.48 5.08 -23.11
C ASN A 1094 13.61 5.76 -22.32
N MET A 1095 13.69 7.09 -22.31
CA MET A 1095 14.64 7.80 -21.44
C MET A 1095 14.24 7.75 -19.96
N PHE A 1096 12.95 7.57 -19.65
CA PHE A 1096 12.46 7.31 -18.29
C PHE A 1096 12.65 5.85 -17.89
N LYS A 1097 12.50 4.92 -18.83
CA LYS A 1097 12.72 3.49 -18.62
C LYS A 1097 14.20 3.13 -18.43
N TYR A 1098 15.09 3.88 -19.08
CA TYR A 1098 16.54 3.67 -19.06
C TYR A 1098 17.24 4.92 -18.49
N PRO A 1099 17.17 5.14 -17.16
CA PRO A 1099 17.57 6.39 -16.54
C PRO A 1099 19.08 6.53 -16.32
N THR A 1100 19.91 5.61 -16.84
CA THR A 1100 21.38 5.71 -16.79
C THR A 1100 21.94 5.85 -18.20
N ILE A 1101 23.14 6.42 -18.33
CA ILE A 1101 23.80 6.56 -19.63
C ILE A 1101 24.08 5.17 -20.25
N SER A 1102 24.47 4.19 -19.45
CA SER A 1102 24.74 2.81 -19.87
C SER A 1102 23.49 2.13 -20.42
N SER A 1103 22.37 2.22 -19.70
CA SER A 1103 21.10 1.62 -20.13
C SER A 1103 20.50 2.32 -21.35
N LEU A 1104 20.55 3.66 -21.42
CA LEU A 1104 20.07 4.44 -22.55
C LEU A 1104 20.91 4.19 -23.81
N ALA A 1105 22.24 4.14 -23.67
CA ALA A 1105 23.14 3.81 -24.77
C ALA A 1105 22.92 2.38 -25.27
N GLY A 1106 22.64 1.43 -24.38
CA GLY A 1106 22.27 0.05 -24.73
C GLY A 1106 21.01 0.00 -25.59
N TYR A 1107 19.93 0.63 -25.14
CA TYR A 1107 18.68 0.73 -25.89
C TYR A 1107 18.88 1.36 -27.28
N LEU A 1108 19.59 2.50 -27.34
CA LEU A 1108 19.87 3.20 -28.60
C LEU A 1108 20.85 2.44 -29.51
N ALA A 1109 21.56 1.43 -29.00
CA ALA A 1109 22.43 0.56 -29.79
C ALA A 1109 21.67 -0.65 -30.38
N GLU A 1110 20.66 -1.17 -29.67
CA GLU A 1110 19.81 -2.27 -30.15
C GLU A 1110 18.88 -1.85 -31.30
N ASP A 1111 18.44 -0.59 -31.33
CA ASP A 1111 17.63 -0.02 -32.42
C ASP A 1111 18.45 0.18 -33.74
N LYS A 1112 19.77 -0.09 -33.73
CA LYS A 1112 20.71 0.14 -34.86
C LYS A 1112 20.84 -1.01 -35.87
N THR A 1113 19.85 -1.87 -36.06
CA THR A 1113 19.85 -2.74 -37.26
C THR A 1113 19.56 -1.98 -38.58
N LYS A 1114 19.40 -0.64 -38.53
CA LYS A 1114 19.34 0.24 -39.71
C LYS A 1114 20.21 1.50 -39.56
N LEU A 1115 21.51 1.41 -39.81
CA LEU A 1115 22.36 2.59 -40.07
C LEU A 1115 23.30 2.33 -41.24
N THR A 1116 23.17 3.14 -42.29
CA THR A 1116 24.07 3.21 -43.45
C THR A 1116 25.34 4.03 -43.13
N PRO A 1117 26.47 3.74 -43.80
CA PRO A 1117 27.77 4.32 -43.49
C PRO A 1117 27.94 5.72 -44.11
N GLN A 1118 27.42 6.77 -43.46
CA GLN A 1118 27.77 8.16 -43.82
C GLN A 1118 28.10 9.09 -42.64
N THR A 1119 28.28 8.56 -41.44
CA THR A 1119 28.59 9.37 -40.25
C THR A 1119 30.08 9.69 -40.06
N ASN A 1120 30.98 9.11 -40.88
CA ASN A 1120 32.43 9.26 -40.69
C ASN A 1120 33.06 10.53 -41.31
N LEU A 1121 32.32 11.38 -42.05
CA LEU A 1121 32.92 12.48 -42.82
C LEU A 1121 32.62 13.91 -42.32
N ARG A 1122 31.84 14.10 -41.25
CA ARG A 1122 31.50 15.46 -40.74
C ARG A 1122 32.12 15.85 -39.39
N VAL A 1123 32.84 14.94 -38.72
CA VAL A 1123 33.49 15.24 -37.43
C VAL A 1123 34.82 15.99 -37.59
N GLU A 1124 35.55 15.77 -38.67
CA GLU A 1124 36.81 16.50 -38.93
C GLU A 1124 36.58 17.99 -39.28
N GLN A 1125 35.46 18.32 -39.93
CA GLN A 1125 35.16 19.72 -40.29
C GLN A 1125 34.82 20.62 -39.09
N ILE A 1126 34.30 20.06 -37.99
CA ILE A 1126 33.99 20.83 -36.77
C ILE A 1126 35.27 21.08 -35.94
N HIS A 1127 36.23 20.16 -35.97
CA HIS A 1127 37.52 20.32 -35.30
C HIS A 1127 38.45 21.30 -36.06
N GLU A 1128 38.49 21.26 -37.40
CA GLU A 1128 39.26 22.24 -38.18
C GLU A 1128 38.67 23.66 -38.11
N GLY A 1129 37.34 23.80 -38.06
CA GLY A 1129 36.66 25.08 -37.91
C GLY A 1129 36.96 25.78 -36.58
N LYS A 1130 37.00 25.03 -35.46
CA LYS A 1130 37.34 25.57 -34.14
C LYS A 1130 38.82 25.95 -34.00
N ASN A 1131 39.73 25.22 -34.64
CA ASN A 1131 41.16 25.55 -34.62
C ASN A 1131 41.50 26.78 -35.47
N ARG A 1132 40.84 26.99 -36.62
CA ARG A 1132 40.99 28.23 -37.41
C ARG A 1132 40.43 29.47 -36.72
N LEU A 1133 39.34 29.33 -35.95
CA LEU A 1133 38.78 30.43 -35.14
C LEU A 1133 39.69 30.79 -33.96
N LYS A 1134 40.29 29.81 -33.27
CA LYS A 1134 41.29 30.06 -32.20
C LYS A 1134 42.57 30.70 -32.73
N GLN A 1135 43.07 30.31 -33.91
CA GLN A 1135 44.23 30.96 -34.52
C GLN A 1135 43.94 32.41 -34.96
N ARG A 1136 42.75 32.70 -35.52
CA ARG A 1136 42.34 34.08 -35.83
C ARG A 1136 42.18 34.95 -34.59
N PHE A 1137 41.66 34.39 -33.48
CA PHE A 1137 41.53 35.12 -32.22
C PHE A 1137 42.89 35.46 -31.59
N ASN A 1138 43.87 34.53 -31.66
CA ASN A 1138 45.23 34.79 -31.15
C ASN A 1138 46.03 35.76 -32.03
N ILE A 1139 45.80 35.82 -33.33
CA ILE A 1139 46.42 36.81 -34.24
C ILE A 1139 45.83 38.21 -34.03
N LEU A 1140 44.54 38.30 -33.65
CA LEU A 1140 43.88 39.58 -33.31
C LEU A 1140 44.23 40.10 -31.91
N GLN A 1141 44.60 39.22 -30.96
CA GLN A 1141 45.09 39.65 -29.63
C GLN A 1141 46.58 40.05 -29.64
N ASN A 1142 47.41 39.48 -30.51
CA ASN A 1142 48.83 39.86 -30.61
C ASN A 1142 49.10 41.10 -31.49
N SER A 1143 48.09 41.58 -32.23
CA SER A 1143 48.20 42.83 -33.01
C SER A 1143 47.68 44.07 -32.25
N SER A 1144 47.02 43.91 -31.10
CA SER A 1144 46.55 45.01 -30.25
C SER A 1144 47.49 45.38 -29.09
N SER A 1145 48.57 44.61 -28.86
CA SER A 1145 49.58 44.92 -27.82
C SER A 1145 50.83 45.65 -28.33
N LYS A 1146 50.90 46.02 -29.63
CA LYS A 1146 51.99 46.82 -30.23
C LYS A 1146 51.56 48.20 -30.76
N ALA A 1147 50.41 48.71 -30.33
CA ALA A 1147 49.95 50.09 -30.59
C ALA A 1147 49.74 50.89 -29.28
N ARG A 1148 50.55 50.59 -28.27
CA ARG A 1148 50.87 51.45 -27.12
C ARG A 1148 52.37 51.37 -26.82
N GLU A 1149 53.15 51.82 -27.80
CA GLU A 1149 54.43 52.55 -27.68
C GLU A 1149 54.76 53.17 -29.04
#